data_AF-I1BQX9-F1
#
_entry.id   AF-I1BQX9-F1
#
_cell.length_a   1.000
_cell.length_b   1.000
_cell.length_c   1.000
_cell.angle_alpha   90.00
_cell.angle_beta   90.00
_cell.angle_gamma   90.00
#
_symmetry.space_group_name_H-M   'P 1'
#
loop_
_entity.id
_entity.type
_entity.pdbx_description
1 polymer ?
#
loop_
_entity_poly.entity_id
_entity_poly.type
_entity_poly.pdbx_seq_one_letter_code
_entity_poly.pdbx_strand_id
1 'polypeptide(L)'
;MDHFEGASQDDFTFLEYSADTQSSQYDFNDFTQTPKENEIDLPISSLSLKDEGENAVANGTTSFVNDFQFEDTDDFGEIANSSEEKNLPPHACKYCGIHSPASVVKCVTCDRWFCNSRGNTSGSHIINHLVRAKHKEVALHPESPLGDTILECYNCGCRNVFLLGFIPAKSDTVVVLICRQPCAAVPSSKDMNWDTTQWMPLIDDRCFLTWLVKIPSDQEQLRARQITSQQINKLEELWKENGEATLEDLEKPGVDDEPHPVLLRYEDAYQYQNIFGPLVMMEADYDKKLKESQTCDDIVVRWDVGLNQKNIAWFYFPKLELGEIKLAVGDELRLRYRGELHEPWEATGHVIKIPNNISDEVALEISRGGKPPIECTHNFSVDFVWKSTSFDRMQSAMKTFAVDETSVSGYIYHRLLGHDVEPQILKTQMPKRFSAPNLPELNHSQVYAVKSVLQKPLSLIQGPPGTGKTVTSASIVYHLAKMNPGQVLVCAPSNVAVDQLAEKIHQTGLKVVRVTAKSREELDSPVSFLTLHEQVQNNDTNVELQKLIHLKRDQGELSAADERKYNALKRACEKEILANADVICCTSVGAGDSRIANLRFRTVLIDEATQASEPECMIPLVLGCKQAVLVGDHQQLGPIIMNKKAARAGLCQSLFERLVILGIRPIRLQVQYRMHPCLSEFPSNMFYEGTLQNGITTQERIRKDIDFPWPVLETPMMFYANLGNEEISTSGTSYLNRTEASNCEKIVTRFMKSGVMPSQIGVVTPYEGQRSYIVQYMQFNGSLRKDLYKEIEVASVDAFQGREKDYIILSCVRSNEHQGIGFLSDPRRLNVALTRAKYGVVILGNPKILSRHPLWHHLLVHYKEKGCLVDGALNNLRVSMIQFNRPRKTYRKDDKFRQGLAHQVDAREAFAKPPMPNDNRRSAKGYDQDFIQTHDPVGYIPSELGSLPSSQFSIPFIPSASGPFTQDLSQSSVFNRKKQSGEDTLENTQRYIPGSSTFVNHSMGWQHMGDSQNMYSSQTSIGLALSQSDRLRMDMYQ
;
A
#
# COMPACT_ATOMS: atom_id res chain seq x y z
N MET A 1 -63.96 39.68 32.25
CA MET A 1 -65.00 39.10 33.12
C MET A 1 -65.68 38.02 32.31
N ASP A 2 -65.77 36.81 32.89
CA ASP A 2 -66.97 35.98 32.94
C ASP A 2 -67.87 35.94 31.69
N HIS A 3 -67.84 34.83 30.92
CA HIS A 3 -69.03 34.12 30.40
C HIS A 3 -68.72 32.92 29.46
N PHE A 4 -69.53 31.85 29.61
CA PHE A 4 -70.00 30.84 28.64
C PHE A 4 -68.96 30.03 27.80
N GLU A 5 -68.82 28.72 28.00
CA GLU A 5 -69.67 27.56 27.59
C GLU A 5 -69.40 27.07 26.14
N GLY A 6 -69.27 25.75 25.86
CA GLY A 6 -69.28 24.58 26.77
C GLY A 6 -69.10 23.21 26.07
N ALA A 7 -69.20 22.13 26.87
CA ALA A 7 -69.48 20.72 26.52
C ALA A 7 -68.53 19.90 25.56
N SER A 8 -67.64 19.12 26.20
CA SER A 8 -67.38 17.66 26.00
C SER A 8 -67.20 17.00 24.62
N GLN A 9 -65.99 16.41 24.45
CA GLN A 9 -65.64 15.05 23.96
C GLN A 9 -66.28 14.46 22.67
N ASP A 10 -65.41 14.05 21.73
CA ASP A 10 -65.32 12.65 21.25
C ASP A 10 -63.93 12.39 20.58
N ASP A 11 -63.68 11.16 20.13
CA ASP A 11 -62.42 10.65 19.57
C ASP A 11 -61.92 11.36 18.29
N PHE A 12 -60.61 11.24 18.00
CA PHE A 12 -60.14 11.11 16.60
C PHE A 12 -58.87 10.25 16.48
N THR A 13 -58.97 9.21 15.66
CA THR A 13 -57.92 8.20 15.38
C THR A 13 -57.43 8.24 13.93
N PHE A 14 -56.49 7.33 13.63
CA PHE A 14 -55.96 6.98 12.30
C PHE A 14 -57.03 6.71 11.23
N LEU A 15 -56.61 6.83 9.95
CA LEU A 15 -57.09 6.21 8.68
C LEU A 15 -57.05 7.26 7.54
N GLU A 16 -56.22 7.08 6.49
CA GLU A 16 -56.43 6.26 5.27
C GLU A 16 -57.40 6.84 4.24
N TYR A 17 -57.01 6.75 2.97
CA TYR A 17 -57.93 6.66 1.83
C TYR A 17 -57.29 5.86 0.69
N SER A 18 -57.68 4.59 0.57
CA SER A 18 -57.60 3.83 -0.68
C SER A 18 -59.00 3.78 -1.29
N ALA A 19 -59.11 3.88 -2.62
CA ALA A 19 -60.39 3.73 -3.31
C ALA A 19 -60.17 3.23 -4.74
N ASP A 20 -60.52 1.96 -4.99
CA ASP A 20 -60.79 1.46 -6.33
C ASP A 20 -62.09 2.08 -6.88
N THR A 21 -62.14 2.28 -8.19
CA THR A 21 -63.39 2.50 -8.93
C THR A 21 -63.43 1.62 -10.17
N GLN A 22 -64.29 0.60 -10.14
CA GLN A 22 -64.59 -0.24 -11.30
C GLN A 22 -65.76 0.32 -12.11
N SER A 23 -65.67 0.20 -13.43
CA SER A 23 -66.79 0.27 -14.41
C SER A 23 -67.49 1.66 -14.53
N SER A 24 -68.06 2.05 -15.66
CA SER A 24 -68.55 1.29 -16.82
C SER A 24 -68.72 2.20 -18.06
N GLN A 25 -68.61 1.65 -19.28
CA GLN A 25 -69.71 1.57 -20.28
C GLN A 25 -69.23 1.16 -21.69
N TYR A 26 -69.92 0.13 -22.20
CA TYR A 26 -70.11 -0.40 -23.55
C TYR A 26 -69.73 0.46 -24.78
N ASP A 27 -69.22 -0.17 -25.86
CA ASP A 27 -70.12 -0.65 -26.93
C ASP A 27 -69.54 -1.70 -27.94
N PHE A 28 -70.45 -2.57 -28.40
CA PHE A 28 -70.56 -3.36 -29.66
C PHE A 28 -69.44 -4.29 -30.23
N ASN A 29 -69.75 -5.61 -30.12
CA ASN A 29 -69.91 -6.62 -31.20
C ASN A 29 -68.76 -7.32 -31.98
N ASP A 30 -68.90 -8.66 -32.01
CA ASP A 30 -68.89 -9.60 -33.16
C ASP A 30 -67.67 -9.80 -34.08
N PHE A 31 -67.45 -10.98 -34.69
CA PHE A 31 -67.73 -12.39 -34.34
C PHE A 31 -66.92 -13.29 -35.32
N THR A 32 -67.05 -14.63 -35.21
CA THR A 32 -66.45 -15.71 -36.03
C THR A 32 -65.05 -16.20 -35.59
N GLN A 33 -64.76 -17.51 -35.53
CA GLN A 33 -65.65 -18.69 -35.62
C GLN A 33 -65.13 -19.87 -34.75
N THR A 34 -66.03 -20.84 -34.49
CA THR A 34 -65.91 -21.99 -33.58
C THR A 34 -65.62 -23.30 -34.39
N PRO A 35 -65.60 -24.56 -33.86
CA PRO A 35 -65.95 -25.05 -32.51
C PRO A 35 -65.01 -26.11 -31.87
N LYS A 36 -65.48 -26.71 -30.76
CA LYS A 36 -64.92 -27.88 -30.04
C LYS A 36 -65.60 -29.21 -30.51
N GLU A 37 -65.33 -30.29 -29.76
CA GLU A 37 -66.09 -31.56 -29.53
C GLU A 37 -65.28 -32.83 -29.90
N ASN A 38 -65.31 -33.96 -29.19
CA ASN A 38 -66.02 -34.35 -27.94
C ASN A 38 -65.23 -35.39 -27.10
N GLU A 39 -65.74 -35.69 -25.91
CA GLU A 39 -65.22 -36.71 -24.95
C GLU A 39 -65.62 -38.16 -25.31
N ILE A 40 -64.97 -39.15 -24.68
CA ILE A 40 -65.54 -40.40 -24.10
C ILE A 40 -64.43 -41.15 -23.31
N ASP A 41 -64.80 -41.92 -22.29
CA ASP A 41 -63.93 -42.36 -21.17
C ASP A 41 -64.20 -43.83 -20.74
N LEU A 42 -63.34 -44.38 -19.85
CA LEU A 42 -63.49 -45.62 -19.04
C LEU A 42 -63.25 -47.00 -19.73
N PRO A 43 -63.00 -48.12 -19.00
CA PRO A 43 -62.03 -48.29 -17.88
C PRO A 43 -61.34 -49.70 -17.74
N ILE A 44 -60.37 -49.81 -16.80
CA ILE A 44 -60.11 -50.94 -15.86
C ILE A 44 -59.47 -52.32 -16.30
N SER A 45 -58.28 -52.58 -15.71
CA SER A 45 -57.68 -53.82 -15.12
C SER A 45 -57.50 -55.19 -15.84
N SER A 46 -56.22 -55.55 -16.05
CA SER A 46 -55.46 -56.71 -15.50
C SER A 46 -55.75 -58.22 -15.80
N LEU A 47 -54.65 -58.93 -16.13
CA LEU A 47 -54.22 -60.30 -15.75
C LEU A 47 -54.85 -61.58 -16.37
N SER A 48 -53.99 -62.39 -17.02
CA SER A 48 -54.00 -63.88 -16.98
C SER A 48 -52.75 -64.52 -17.62
N LEU A 49 -51.93 -65.22 -16.82
CA LEU A 49 -51.16 -66.50 -17.01
C LEU A 49 -50.79 -66.99 -18.44
N LYS A 50 -49.61 -67.61 -18.68
CA LYS A 50 -49.16 -68.92 -18.12
C LYS A 50 -47.63 -69.19 -18.18
N ASP A 51 -47.23 -70.31 -17.56
CA ASP A 51 -45.87 -70.73 -17.14
C ASP A 51 -45.02 -71.61 -18.09
N GLU A 52 -43.75 -71.76 -17.66
CA GLU A 52 -42.80 -72.89 -17.79
C GLU A 52 -42.09 -73.24 -19.13
N GLY A 53 -40.78 -73.55 -19.02
CA GLY A 53 -39.92 -74.15 -20.07
C GLY A 53 -38.44 -73.77 -19.98
N GLU A 54 -37.54 -74.72 -19.66
CA GLU A 54 -36.09 -74.48 -19.44
C GLU A 54 -35.13 -74.99 -20.58
N ASN A 55 -33.84 -74.64 -20.42
CA ASN A 55 -32.62 -75.39 -20.79
C ASN A 55 -31.97 -75.23 -22.20
N ALA A 56 -30.96 -74.35 -22.23
CA ALA A 56 -29.55 -74.52 -22.65
C ALA A 56 -29.10 -75.71 -23.55
N VAL A 57 -28.12 -75.42 -24.45
CA VAL A 57 -26.74 -75.99 -24.51
C VAL A 57 -25.95 -75.36 -25.67
N ALA A 58 -24.60 -75.40 -25.64
CA ALA A 58 -23.70 -74.82 -26.64
C ALA A 58 -22.70 -75.85 -27.23
N ASN A 59 -22.08 -75.52 -28.39
CA ASN A 59 -20.70 -75.84 -28.86
C ASN A 59 -20.60 -76.03 -30.40
N GLY A 60 -19.44 -75.73 -31.04
CA GLY A 60 -19.19 -76.17 -32.43
C GLY A 60 -18.15 -75.42 -33.28
N THR A 61 -16.86 -75.55 -32.97
CA THR A 61 -15.63 -75.14 -33.69
C THR A 61 -15.50 -75.41 -35.21
N THR A 62 -14.81 -74.50 -35.95
CA THR A 62 -13.75 -74.63 -37.04
C THR A 62 -13.83 -73.43 -38.03
N SER A 63 -12.89 -73.06 -38.94
CA SER A 63 -11.44 -73.29 -39.23
C SER A 63 -10.97 -72.18 -40.22
N PHE A 64 -9.91 -71.38 -40.00
CA PHE A 64 -8.45 -71.58 -40.20
C PHE A 64 -7.87 -71.31 -41.62
N VAL A 65 -6.64 -70.73 -41.66
CA VAL A 65 -5.65 -70.58 -42.78
C VAL A 65 -5.66 -69.29 -43.65
N ASN A 66 -4.69 -68.39 -43.39
CA ASN A 66 -3.61 -67.78 -44.23
C ASN A 66 -3.79 -67.58 -45.76
N ASP A 67 -3.12 -66.64 -46.47
CA ASP A 67 -2.01 -65.66 -46.23
C ASP A 67 -2.11 -64.52 -47.32
N PHE A 68 -1.22 -63.55 -47.61
CA PHE A 68 0.20 -63.23 -47.33
C PHE A 68 0.50 -61.69 -47.35
N GLN A 69 1.57 -61.30 -46.65
CA GLN A 69 2.66 -60.29 -46.91
C GLN A 69 2.61 -59.34 -48.15
N PHE A 70 3.13 -58.09 -48.13
CA PHE A 70 3.79 -57.26 -47.09
C PHE A 70 3.80 -55.75 -47.51
N GLU A 71 3.96 -54.83 -46.53
CA GLU A 71 4.33 -53.39 -46.67
C GLU A 71 3.27 -52.49 -47.39
N ASP A 72 3.00 -51.23 -47.01
CA ASP A 72 3.70 -50.27 -46.11
C ASP A 72 2.73 -49.20 -45.54
N THR A 73 3.23 -48.26 -44.72
CA THR A 73 2.66 -46.94 -44.28
C THR A 73 1.52 -46.83 -43.24
N ASP A 74 1.72 -45.81 -42.37
CA ASP A 74 0.79 -44.92 -41.65
C ASP A 74 -0.45 -45.43 -40.89
N ASP A 75 -0.39 -45.33 -39.54
CA ASP A 75 -1.56 -45.24 -38.66
C ASP A 75 -1.51 -43.94 -37.83
N PHE A 76 -2.35 -42.97 -38.19
CA PHE A 76 -2.50 -41.68 -37.52
C PHE A 76 -3.60 -41.78 -36.45
N GLY A 77 -3.32 -42.49 -35.36
CA GLY A 77 -4.30 -42.78 -34.32
C GLY A 77 -4.98 -41.52 -33.75
N GLU A 78 -6.27 -41.35 -34.04
CA GLU A 78 -7.10 -40.26 -33.52
C GLU A 78 -7.18 -40.35 -31.98
N ILE A 79 -6.67 -39.34 -31.28
CA ILE A 79 -6.80 -39.27 -29.82
C ILE A 79 -8.25 -38.92 -29.50
N ALA A 80 -9.01 -39.92 -29.05
CA ALA A 80 -10.44 -39.82 -28.79
C ALA A 80 -10.77 -38.76 -27.72
N ASN A 81 -11.33 -37.63 -28.15
CA ASN A 81 -12.12 -36.78 -27.27
C ASN A 81 -13.44 -37.48 -26.91
N SER A 82 -13.93 -37.24 -25.69
CA SER A 82 -15.16 -37.80 -25.08
C SER A 82 -15.15 -39.31 -24.76
N SER A 83 -14.74 -39.66 -23.52
CA SER A 83 -15.36 -40.75 -22.73
C SER A 83 -14.80 -40.94 -21.29
N GLU A 84 -13.67 -40.31 -20.91
CA GLU A 84 -13.05 -40.51 -19.58
C GLU A 84 -13.50 -39.55 -18.45
N GLU A 85 -14.47 -38.65 -18.63
CA GLU A 85 -15.05 -37.86 -17.51
C GLU A 85 -16.03 -38.67 -16.62
N LYS A 86 -15.81 -39.97 -16.48
CA LYS A 86 -16.56 -40.84 -15.56
C LYS A 86 -15.91 -40.84 -14.17
N ASN A 87 -16.38 -39.91 -13.33
CA ASN A 87 -16.15 -39.86 -11.89
C ASN A 87 -14.68 -39.88 -11.47
N LEU A 88 -14.00 -38.74 -11.60
CA LEU A 88 -12.77 -38.46 -10.87
C LEU A 88 -12.96 -38.76 -9.37
N PRO A 89 -11.95 -39.32 -8.66
CA PRO A 89 -12.04 -39.59 -7.23
C PRO A 89 -12.41 -38.33 -6.41
N PRO A 90 -13.08 -38.47 -5.25
CA PRO A 90 -13.47 -37.32 -4.42
C PRO A 90 -12.27 -36.49 -3.92
N HIS A 91 -11.08 -37.10 -3.85
CA HIS A 91 -9.81 -36.44 -3.53
C HIS A 91 -9.08 -35.79 -4.72
N ALA A 92 -9.69 -35.76 -5.91
CA ALA A 92 -9.09 -35.16 -7.11
C ALA A 92 -8.96 -33.64 -6.99
N CYS A 93 -7.83 -33.10 -7.49
CA CYS A 93 -7.55 -31.67 -7.47
C CYS A 93 -8.58 -30.88 -8.30
N LYS A 94 -9.38 -30.04 -7.63
CA LYS A 94 -10.48 -29.25 -8.24
C LYS A 94 -10.03 -28.20 -9.29
N TYR A 95 -8.73 -28.02 -9.52
CA TYR A 95 -8.20 -27.20 -10.62
C TYR A 95 -7.79 -28.03 -11.86
N CYS A 96 -7.17 -29.20 -11.68
CA CYS A 96 -6.45 -29.90 -12.77
C CYS A 96 -6.73 -31.42 -12.87
N GLY A 97 -7.52 -32.00 -11.97
CA GLY A 97 -7.90 -33.41 -11.97
C GLY A 97 -6.90 -34.37 -11.30
N ILE A 98 -5.67 -33.95 -10.99
CA ILE A 98 -4.67 -34.83 -10.34
C ILE A 98 -5.20 -35.40 -9.02
N HIS A 99 -5.21 -36.72 -8.91
CA HIS A 99 -5.84 -37.49 -7.81
C HIS A 99 -4.86 -38.50 -7.17
N SER A 100 -3.55 -38.25 -7.26
CA SER A 100 -2.49 -39.10 -6.68
C SER A 100 -2.47 -38.94 -5.15
N PRO A 101 -2.78 -39.97 -4.33
CA PRO A 101 -3.01 -39.85 -2.88
C PRO A 101 -1.88 -39.17 -2.09
N ALA A 102 -0.63 -39.47 -2.42
CA ALA A 102 0.54 -38.88 -1.75
C ALA A 102 0.86 -37.43 -2.20
N SER A 103 0.10 -36.90 -3.17
CA SER A 103 0.35 -35.63 -3.85
C SER A 103 -0.83 -34.63 -3.75
N VAL A 104 -1.90 -35.00 -3.05
CA VAL A 104 -3.10 -34.18 -2.81
C VAL A 104 -3.29 -33.83 -1.33
N VAL A 105 -3.92 -32.69 -1.10
CA VAL A 105 -4.13 -32.08 0.21
C VAL A 105 -5.58 -31.57 0.29
N LYS A 106 -6.26 -31.82 1.40
CA LYS A 106 -7.62 -31.32 1.65
C LYS A 106 -7.54 -29.94 2.31
N CYS A 107 -8.23 -28.95 1.75
CA CYS A 107 -8.46 -27.68 2.42
C CYS A 107 -9.66 -27.83 3.38
N VAL A 108 -9.40 -27.81 4.69
CA VAL A 108 -10.44 -28.13 5.70
C VAL A 108 -11.62 -27.15 5.64
N THR A 109 -11.33 -25.86 5.40
CA THR A 109 -12.34 -24.78 5.44
C THR A 109 -13.42 -24.85 4.35
N CYS A 110 -13.20 -25.59 3.26
CA CYS A 110 -14.17 -25.71 2.14
C CYS A 110 -14.32 -27.13 1.58
N ASP A 111 -13.80 -28.13 2.30
CA ASP A 111 -13.79 -29.56 1.95
C ASP A 111 -13.12 -29.98 0.61
N ARG A 112 -12.62 -29.02 -0.19
CA ARG A 112 -12.05 -29.28 -1.52
C ARG A 112 -10.59 -29.75 -1.47
N TRP A 113 -10.23 -30.62 -2.41
CA TRP A 113 -8.88 -31.15 -2.57
C TRP A 113 -8.08 -30.45 -3.67
N PHE A 114 -6.77 -30.30 -3.44
CA PHE A 114 -5.83 -29.67 -4.37
C PHE A 114 -4.47 -30.38 -4.33
N CYS A 115 -3.75 -30.42 -5.46
CA CYS A 115 -2.44 -31.08 -5.54
C CYS A 115 -1.26 -30.15 -5.26
N ASN A 116 -0.08 -30.73 -5.00
CA ASN A 116 1.17 -29.99 -4.79
C ASN A 116 1.97 -29.72 -6.10
N SER A 117 1.40 -29.99 -7.29
CA SER A 117 1.95 -29.52 -8.58
C SER A 117 1.70 -28.01 -8.77
N ARG A 118 2.60 -27.34 -9.50
CA ARG A 118 2.47 -25.93 -9.90
C ARG A 118 1.71 -25.72 -11.21
N GLY A 119 1.67 -26.73 -12.09
CA GLY A 119 1.13 -26.60 -13.45
C GLY A 119 1.65 -25.36 -14.19
N ASN A 120 0.75 -24.68 -14.90
CA ASN A 120 1.03 -23.39 -15.58
C ASN A 120 0.87 -22.18 -14.63
N THR A 121 1.33 -22.31 -13.38
CA THR A 121 1.12 -21.30 -12.32
C THR A 121 2.37 -21.09 -11.44
N SER A 122 2.39 -19.99 -10.68
CA SER A 122 3.59 -19.52 -9.95
C SER A 122 3.87 -20.18 -8.58
N GLY A 123 3.11 -21.20 -8.21
CA GLY A 123 3.16 -21.94 -6.93
C GLY A 123 2.22 -23.15 -7.01
N SER A 124 2.19 -24.04 -6.02
CA SER A 124 1.35 -25.25 -6.14
C SER A 124 -0.15 -24.95 -6.02
N HIS A 125 -0.98 -25.80 -6.62
CA HIS A 125 -2.43 -25.60 -6.68
C HIS A 125 -3.06 -25.43 -5.29
N ILE A 126 -2.64 -26.22 -4.29
CA ILE A 126 -3.08 -26.03 -2.90
C ILE A 126 -2.68 -24.66 -2.34
N ILE A 127 -1.43 -24.22 -2.49
CA ILE A 127 -0.99 -22.91 -1.98
C ILE A 127 -1.70 -21.76 -2.72
N ASN A 128 -1.89 -21.89 -4.04
CA ASN A 128 -2.61 -20.93 -4.86
C ASN A 128 -4.09 -20.79 -4.41
N HIS A 129 -4.75 -21.90 -4.05
CA HIS A 129 -6.09 -21.88 -3.46
C HIS A 129 -6.11 -21.22 -2.08
N LEU A 130 -5.30 -21.69 -1.12
CA LEU A 130 -5.28 -21.20 0.26
C LEU A 130 -5.09 -19.68 0.32
N VAL A 131 -4.17 -19.14 -0.50
CA VAL A 131 -3.90 -17.69 -0.59
C VAL A 131 -5.07 -16.88 -1.18
N ARG A 132 -5.93 -17.48 -2.02
CA ARG A 132 -7.05 -16.80 -2.70
C ARG A 132 -8.34 -16.84 -1.91
N ALA A 133 -8.67 -18.00 -1.36
CA ALA A 133 -9.82 -18.20 -0.49
C ALA A 133 -9.55 -17.74 0.96
N LYS A 134 -8.30 -17.35 1.27
CA LYS A 134 -7.80 -16.99 2.61
C LYS A 134 -7.87 -18.12 3.65
N HIS A 135 -7.98 -19.37 3.17
CA HIS A 135 -7.99 -20.57 4.00
C HIS A 135 -6.57 -20.86 4.53
N LYS A 136 -6.49 -21.48 5.72
CA LYS A 136 -5.23 -21.63 6.48
C LYS A 136 -4.98 -23.04 7.00
N GLU A 137 -5.99 -23.91 6.97
CA GLU A 137 -5.95 -25.25 7.58
C GLU A 137 -6.05 -26.35 6.53
N VAL A 138 -5.23 -27.40 6.69
CA VAL A 138 -5.20 -28.54 5.77
C VAL A 138 -5.15 -29.88 6.49
N ALA A 139 -5.72 -30.90 5.84
CA ALA A 139 -5.53 -32.31 6.18
C ALA A 139 -4.82 -33.05 5.04
N LEU A 140 -3.99 -34.03 5.40
CA LEU A 140 -3.35 -34.94 4.45
C LEU A 140 -4.30 -36.09 4.07
N HIS A 141 -4.00 -36.81 2.98
CA HIS A 141 -4.82 -37.97 2.59
C HIS A 141 -4.64 -39.15 3.58
N PRO A 142 -5.67 -39.97 3.86
CA PRO A 142 -5.54 -41.16 4.69
C PRO A 142 -4.44 -42.14 4.25
N GLU A 143 -4.14 -42.19 2.96
CA GLU A 143 -3.05 -43.00 2.35
C GLU A 143 -1.75 -42.19 2.14
N SER A 144 -1.64 -41.00 2.72
CA SER A 144 -0.40 -40.20 2.69
C SER A 144 0.68 -40.81 3.60
N PRO A 145 1.96 -40.40 3.48
CA PRO A 145 3.03 -40.86 4.35
C PRO A 145 2.83 -40.62 5.86
N LEU A 146 1.86 -39.77 6.23
CA LEU A 146 1.53 -39.42 7.63
C LEU A 146 0.05 -39.69 7.96
N GLY A 147 -0.68 -40.42 7.12
CA GLY A 147 -2.11 -40.73 7.31
C GLY A 147 -3.04 -39.50 7.26
N ASP A 148 -4.26 -39.68 7.77
CA ASP A 148 -5.29 -38.63 7.88
C ASP A 148 -4.96 -37.69 9.06
N THR A 149 -4.01 -36.78 8.82
CA THR A 149 -3.50 -35.85 9.83
C THR A 149 -3.80 -34.41 9.43
N ILE A 150 -4.46 -33.66 10.32
CA ILE A 150 -4.56 -32.19 10.25
C ILE A 150 -3.22 -31.61 10.70
N LEU A 151 -2.66 -30.67 9.93
CA LEU A 151 -1.36 -30.07 10.27
C LEU A 151 -1.53 -29.00 11.37
N GLU A 152 -1.03 -29.28 12.58
CA GLU A 152 -1.07 -28.35 13.71
C GLU A 152 0.24 -28.28 14.52
N CYS A 153 0.39 -27.19 15.27
CA CYS A 153 1.56 -26.94 16.11
C CYS A 153 1.52 -27.77 17.40
N TYR A 154 2.55 -28.60 17.62
CA TYR A 154 2.67 -29.46 18.81
C TYR A 154 2.60 -28.71 20.15
N ASN A 155 3.01 -27.43 20.19
CA ASN A 155 3.07 -26.63 21.41
C ASN A 155 1.80 -25.77 21.67
N CYS A 156 0.96 -25.53 20.65
CA CYS A 156 -0.19 -24.61 20.81
C CYS A 156 -1.44 -24.93 19.94
N GLY A 157 -1.49 -26.06 19.24
CA GLY A 157 -2.65 -26.48 18.43
C GLY A 157 -2.95 -25.61 17.20
N CYS A 158 -2.13 -24.60 16.89
CA CYS A 158 -2.39 -23.71 15.75
C CYS A 158 -2.23 -24.44 14.42
N ARG A 159 -3.28 -24.37 13.58
CA ARG A 159 -3.41 -25.06 12.28
C ARG A 159 -2.98 -24.27 11.05
N ASN A 160 -2.48 -23.04 11.25
CA ASN A 160 -2.13 -22.15 10.14
C ASN A 160 -0.84 -22.61 9.44
N VAL A 161 -0.97 -23.25 8.27
CA VAL A 161 0.16 -23.79 7.51
C VAL A 161 1.22 -22.74 7.11
N PHE A 162 0.85 -21.46 7.00
CA PHE A 162 1.79 -20.37 6.71
C PHE A 162 2.62 -19.94 7.95
N LEU A 163 2.23 -20.37 9.15
CA LEU A 163 2.98 -20.18 10.40
C LEU A 163 3.77 -21.42 10.81
N LEU A 164 3.39 -22.61 10.32
CA LEU A 164 4.01 -23.89 10.66
C LEU A 164 5.34 -24.11 9.95
N GLY A 165 6.25 -24.74 10.69
CA GLY A 165 7.51 -25.28 10.21
C GLY A 165 7.93 -26.45 11.08
N PHE A 166 9.01 -27.12 10.69
CA PHE A 166 9.56 -28.25 11.40
C PHE A 166 10.93 -27.94 12.01
N ILE A 167 11.28 -28.65 13.08
CA ILE A 167 12.65 -28.81 13.56
C ILE A 167 13.02 -30.29 13.40
N PRO A 168 14.20 -30.63 12.84
CA PRO A 168 14.72 -31.99 12.84
C PRO A 168 15.16 -32.42 14.24
N ALA A 169 14.77 -33.61 14.70
CA ALA A 169 15.31 -34.18 15.92
C ALA A 169 16.77 -34.66 15.72
N LYS A 170 17.47 -34.93 16.83
CA LYS A 170 18.82 -35.55 16.81
C LYS A 170 18.83 -37.04 16.39
N SER A 171 17.70 -37.53 15.91
CA SER A 171 17.46 -38.87 15.38
C SER A 171 16.60 -38.71 14.14
N ASP A 172 17.10 -39.14 12.99
CA ASP A 172 16.66 -38.73 11.64
C ASP A 172 15.21 -39.09 11.24
N THR A 173 14.45 -39.74 12.14
CA THR A 173 13.09 -40.25 11.91
C THR A 173 11.99 -39.43 12.59
N VAL A 174 12.32 -38.40 13.38
CA VAL A 174 11.34 -37.59 14.10
C VAL A 174 11.48 -36.10 13.74
N VAL A 175 10.36 -35.50 13.32
CA VAL A 175 10.22 -34.06 13.07
C VAL A 175 9.06 -33.52 13.90
N VAL A 176 9.24 -32.34 14.49
CA VAL A 176 8.19 -31.70 15.31
C VAL A 176 7.69 -30.44 14.61
N LEU A 177 6.37 -30.37 14.40
CA LEU A 177 5.72 -29.20 13.82
C LEU A 177 5.51 -28.12 14.88
N ILE A 178 6.08 -26.93 14.68
CA ILE A 178 5.88 -25.77 15.55
C ILE A 178 5.69 -24.46 14.78
N CYS A 179 4.90 -23.56 15.36
CA CYS A 179 4.76 -22.18 14.89
C CYS A 179 6.09 -21.41 14.94
N ARG A 180 6.40 -20.66 13.87
CA ARG A 180 7.62 -19.84 13.82
C ARG A 180 7.72 -18.83 14.96
N GLN A 181 6.59 -18.26 15.38
CA GLN A 181 6.45 -17.37 16.53
C GLN A 181 5.10 -17.69 17.20
N PRO A 182 4.97 -17.61 18.54
CA PRO A 182 6.06 -17.49 19.51
C PRO A 182 6.83 -18.80 19.71
N CYS A 183 6.31 -19.96 19.26
CA CYS A 183 6.79 -21.28 19.70
C CYS A 183 8.25 -21.60 19.34
N ALA A 184 8.77 -21.17 18.18
CA ALA A 184 10.19 -21.31 17.86
C ALA A 184 11.08 -20.16 18.38
N ALA A 185 10.50 -19.14 19.03
CA ALA A 185 11.21 -17.98 19.57
C ALA A 185 11.43 -18.07 21.08
N VAL A 186 10.42 -18.52 21.80
CA VAL A 186 10.40 -18.63 23.26
C VAL A 186 10.81 -20.05 23.65
N PRO A 187 11.87 -20.24 24.46
CA PRO A 187 12.18 -21.55 25.02
C PRO A 187 11.05 -22.01 25.95
N SER A 188 10.16 -22.87 25.44
CA SER A 188 9.07 -23.46 26.23
C SER A 188 9.65 -24.37 27.31
N SER A 189 9.33 -24.09 28.57
CA SER A 189 9.94 -24.71 29.76
C SER A 189 9.44 -26.13 30.06
N LYS A 190 9.32 -26.98 29.04
CA LYS A 190 8.94 -28.40 29.15
C LYS A 190 9.82 -29.30 28.28
N ASP A 191 10.73 -29.99 28.95
CA ASP A 191 11.16 -31.37 28.69
C ASP A 191 11.81 -31.75 27.35
N MET A 192 12.16 -30.83 26.45
CA MET A 192 13.00 -31.17 25.28
C MET A 192 13.90 -30.02 24.79
N ASN A 193 15.20 -30.30 24.63
CA ASN A 193 16.18 -29.40 24.03
C ASN A 193 16.13 -29.43 22.49
N TRP A 194 15.09 -28.85 21.91
CA TRP A 194 15.00 -28.58 20.47
C TRP A 194 15.93 -27.43 20.06
N ASP A 195 16.66 -27.57 18.96
CA ASP A 195 17.45 -26.47 18.39
C ASP A 195 16.57 -25.60 17.49
N THR A 196 16.03 -24.52 18.06
CA THR A 196 15.16 -23.58 17.33
C THR A 196 15.87 -22.78 16.24
N THR A 197 17.21 -22.80 16.17
CA THR A 197 17.94 -22.19 15.06
C THR A 197 17.74 -22.98 13.75
N GLN A 198 17.41 -24.26 13.84
CA GLN A 198 17.19 -25.18 12.70
C GLN A 198 15.72 -25.20 12.23
N TRP A 199 14.85 -24.31 12.70
CA TRP A 199 13.47 -24.22 12.23
C TRP A 199 13.40 -23.87 10.73
N MET A 200 12.67 -24.68 9.97
CA MET A 200 12.41 -24.53 8.53
C MET A 200 10.89 -24.52 8.25
N PRO A 201 10.37 -23.67 7.33
CA PRO A 201 8.94 -23.59 7.03
C PRO A 201 8.40 -24.85 6.34
N LEU A 202 7.11 -25.18 6.51
CA LEU A 202 6.47 -26.28 5.78
C LEU A 202 6.16 -25.97 4.31
N ILE A 203 6.22 -24.68 3.94
CA ILE A 203 6.01 -24.19 2.58
C ILE A 203 7.31 -23.54 2.10
N ASP A 204 7.90 -24.09 1.04
CA ASP A 204 9.08 -23.55 0.37
C ASP A 204 8.80 -23.33 -1.12
N ASP A 205 9.31 -22.23 -1.68
CA ASP A 205 9.00 -21.69 -3.01
C ASP A 205 7.52 -21.88 -3.47
N ARG A 206 6.59 -21.61 -2.54
CA ARG A 206 5.12 -21.73 -2.71
C ARG A 206 4.61 -23.14 -3.01
N CYS A 207 5.27 -24.18 -2.55
CA CYS A 207 4.75 -25.55 -2.48
C CYS A 207 5.01 -26.15 -1.09
N PHE A 208 4.25 -27.17 -0.69
CA PHE A 208 4.61 -27.95 0.49
C PHE A 208 5.89 -28.75 0.24
N LEU A 209 6.67 -28.99 1.30
CA LEU A 209 7.88 -29.81 1.24
C LEU A 209 7.60 -31.21 0.66
N THR A 210 8.48 -31.70 -0.22
CA THR A 210 8.28 -32.93 -1.01
C THR A 210 8.19 -34.21 -0.17
N TRP A 211 8.72 -34.21 1.05
CA TRP A 211 8.58 -35.32 2.01
C TRP A 211 7.22 -35.32 2.73
N LEU A 212 6.58 -34.15 2.85
CA LEU A 212 5.27 -33.97 3.48
C LEU A 212 4.13 -34.22 2.47
N VAL A 213 4.27 -33.64 1.27
CA VAL A 213 3.35 -33.84 0.14
C VAL A 213 4.16 -33.95 -1.14
N LYS A 214 4.09 -35.09 -1.81
CA LYS A 214 4.84 -35.33 -3.03
C LYS A 214 4.39 -34.40 -4.15
N ILE A 215 5.32 -34.07 -5.04
CA ILE A 215 4.99 -33.41 -6.31
C ILE A 215 4.64 -34.53 -7.31
N PRO A 216 3.49 -34.45 -8.02
CA PRO A 216 3.13 -35.40 -9.07
C PRO A 216 4.20 -35.53 -10.15
N SER A 217 4.36 -36.70 -10.74
CA SER A 217 5.31 -36.93 -11.83
C SER A 217 4.97 -36.09 -13.07
N ASP A 218 5.97 -35.82 -13.91
CA ASP A 218 5.77 -35.02 -15.14
C ASP A 218 4.72 -35.64 -16.08
N GLN A 219 4.61 -36.98 -16.09
CA GLN A 219 3.57 -37.68 -16.86
C GLN A 219 2.15 -37.43 -16.33
N GLU A 220 1.97 -37.41 -15.00
CA GLU A 220 0.69 -37.02 -14.37
C GLU A 220 0.39 -35.53 -14.65
N GLN A 221 1.40 -34.65 -14.61
CA GLN A 221 1.24 -33.22 -14.86
C GLN A 221 0.94 -32.88 -16.33
N LEU A 222 1.45 -33.67 -17.29
CA LEU A 222 1.14 -33.54 -18.71
C LEU A 222 -0.27 -34.05 -19.07
N ARG A 223 -0.74 -35.11 -18.39
CA ARG A 223 -2.11 -35.65 -18.55
C ARG A 223 -3.17 -34.81 -17.82
N ALA A 224 -2.79 -34.01 -16.84
CA ALA A 224 -3.69 -33.15 -16.09
C ALA A 224 -4.30 -32.02 -16.96
N ARG A 225 -5.50 -31.54 -16.58
CA ARG A 225 -6.17 -30.41 -17.25
C ARG A 225 -5.29 -29.15 -17.13
N GLN A 226 -4.87 -28.61 -18.28
CA GLN A 226 -3.91 -27.51 -18.40
C GLN A 226 -4.51 -26.14 -18.08
N ILE A 227 -5.00 -25.98 -16.86
CA ILE A 227 -5.62 -24.76 -16.35
C ILE A 227 -4.62 -23.59 -16.28
N THR A 228 -5.04 -22.43 -16.76
CA THR A 228 -4.23 -21.19 -16.70
C THR A 228 -4.40 -20.47 -15.36
N SER A 229 -3.39 -19.67 -15.00
CA SER A 229 -3.47 -18.76 -13.85
C SER A 229 -4.63 -17.73 -13.96
N GLN A 230 -5.17 -17.47 -15.16
CA GLN A 230 -6.33 -16.59 -15.36
C GLN A 230 -7.66 -17.33 -15.12
N GLN A 231 -7.81 -18.57 -15.58
CA GLN A 231 -8.98 -19.39 -15.27
C GLN A 231 -9.10 -19.64 -13.76
N ILE A 232 -7.97 -19.89 -13.05
CA ILE A 232 -7.97 -19.96 -11.58
C ILE A 232 -8.44 -18.65 -10.94
N ASN A 233 -8.07 -17.48 -11.49
CA ASN A 233 -8.57 -16.19 -10.96
C ASN A 233 -10.10 -16.13 -11.02
N LYS A 234 -10.70 -16.42 -12.19
CA LYS A 234 -12.14 -16.34 -12.38
C LYS A 234 -12.90 -17.42 -11.59
N LEU A 235 -12.39 -18.65 -11.55
CA LEU A 235 -13.01 -19.77 -10.81
C LEU A 235 -13.03 -19.49 -9.29
N GLU A 236 -11.94 -18.96 -8.72
CA GLU A 236 -11.88 -18.51 -7.32
C GLU A 236 -12.67 -17.22 -7.04
N GLU A 237 -13.15 -16.53 -8.07
CA GLU A 237 -14.13 -15.44 -7.93
C GLU A 237 -15.56 -15.98 -7.98
N LEU A 238 -15.88 -16.90 -8.91
CA LEU A 238 -17.17 -17.62 -8.93
C LEU A 238 -17.42 -18.42 -7.64
N TRP A 239 -16.43 -19.12 -7.09
CA TRP A 239 -16.55 -19.90 -5.85
C TRP A 239 -16.90 -19.09 -4.59
N LYS A 240 -16.92 -17.76 -4.66
CA LYS A 240 -17.40 -16.87 -3.58
C LYS A 240 -18.91 -16.61 -3.64
N GLU A 241 -19.56 -16.98 -4.75
CA GLU A 241 -20.97 -16.68 -5.04
C GLU A 241 -21.75 -17.96 -5.42
N ASN A 242 -21.11 -18.90 -6.12
CA ASN A 242 -21.59 -20.26 -6.34
C ASN A 242 -20.52 -21.29 -5.93
N GLY A 243 -20.76 -22.00 -4.84
CA GLY A 243 -19.82 -23.01 -4.30
C GLY A 243 -19.58 -24.21 -5.21
N GLU A 244 -20.49 -24.52 -6.14
CA GLU A 244 -20.39 -25.65 -7.06
C GLU A 244 -19.99 -25.25 -8.49
N ALA A 245 -19.55 -24.00 -8.70
CA ALA A 245 -19.15 -23.53 -10.02
C ALA A 245 -18.01 -24.37 -10.63
N THR A 246 -18.12 -24.70 -11.91
CA THR A 246 -17.10 -25.45 -12.67
C THR A 246 -16.28 -24.53 -13.57
N LEU A 247 -15.36 -25.11 -14.36
CA LEU A 247 -14.64 -24.36 -15.39
C LEU A 247 -15.52 -24.01 -16.59
N GLU A 248 -16.62 -24.74 -16.84
CA GLU A 248 -17.58 -24.42 -17.92
C GLU A 248 -18.43 -23.19 -17.60
N ASP A 249 -18.66 -22.88 -16.32
CA ASP A 249 -19.36 -21.64 -15.91
C ASP A 249 -18.62 -20.37 -16.35
N LEU A 250 -17.32 -20.46 -16.66
CA LEU A 250 -16.50 -19.35 -17.15
C LEU A 250 -16.82 -18.93 -18.59
N GLU A 251 -17.54 -19.76 -19.35
CA GLU A 251 -17.82 -19.57 -20.78
C GLU A 251 -19.23 -19.01 -21.04
N LYS A 252 -20.01 -18.76 -19.98
CA LYS A 252 -21.38 -18.23 -20.05
C LYS A 252 -21.38 -16.72 -20.42
N PRO A 253 -22.20 -16.28 -21.39
CA PRO A 253 -22.32 -14.86 -21.75
C PRO A 253 -22.79 -13.99 -20.57
N GLY A 254 -22.30 -12.74 -20.52
CA GLY A 254 -22.69 -11.74 -19.49
C GLY A 254 -21.78 -11.67 -18.25
N VAL A 255 -20.79 -12.56 -18.12
CA VAL A 255 -19.85 -12.58 -16.97
C VAL A 255 -18.70 -11.55 -17.11
N ASP A 256 -18.51 -10.96 -18.30
CA ASP A 256 -17.27 -10.25 -18.65
C ASP A 256 -17.44 -8.89 -19.35
N ASP A 257 -18.48 -8.13 -18.99
CA ASP A 257 -18.56 -6.70 -19.32
C ASP A 257 -17.40 -5.95 -18.62
N GLU A 258 -16.33 -5.64 -19.37
CA GLU A 258 -15.27 -4.74 -18.90
C GLU A 258 -15.76 -3.28 -18.95
N PRO A 259 -15.57 -2.50 -17.87
CA PRO A 259 -16.10 -1.14 -17.81
C PRO A 259 -15.37 -0.19 -18.78
N HIS A 260 -16.11 0.80 -19.29
CA HIS A 260 -15.60 1.82 -20.21
C HIS A 260 -14.33 2.50 -19.67
N PRO A 261 -13.27 2.65 -20.48
CA PRO A 261 -12.02 3.26 -20.05
C PRO A 261 -12.14 4.79 -19.91
N VAL A 262 -11.39 5.35 -18.96
CA VAL A 262 -11.18 6.79 -18.79
C VAL A 262 -10.60 7.39 -20.07
N LEU A 263 -11.20 8.49 -20.52
CA LEU A 263 -10.80 9.21 -21.73
C LEU A 263 -9.89 10.39 -21.39
N LEU A 264 -9.03 10.79 -22.33
CA LEU A 264 -8.28 12.04 -22.17
C LEU A 264 -9.19 13.26 -22.37
N ARG A 265 -10.08 13.20 -23.36
CA ARG A 265 -11.06 14.23 -23.70
C ARG A 265 -12.47 13.67 -23.56
N TYR A 266 -13.39 14.52 -23.17
CA TYR A 266 -14.82 14.25 -23.02
C TYR A 266 -15.61 15.25 -23.86
N GLU A 267 -16.79 14.89 -24.34
CA GLU A 267 -17.68 15.80 -25.08
C GLU A 267 -18.37 16.80 -24.15
N ASP A 268 -18.89 16.30 -23.02
CA ASP A 268 -19.53 17.08 -21.97
C ASP A 268 -19.31 16.44 -20.57
N ALA A 269 -19.83 17.09 -19.54
CA ALA A 269 -19.77 16.60 -18.17
C ALA A 269 -20.71 15.42 -17.88
N TYR A 270 -21.70 15.12 -18.73
CA TYR A 270 -22.54 13.91 -18.61
C TYR A 270 -21.79 12.67 -19.07
N GLN A 271 -21.08 12.73 -20.21
CA GLN A 271 -20.18 11.66 -20.67
C GLN A 271 -19.07 11.39 -19.63
N TYR A 272 -18.52 12.45 -19.03
CA TYR A 272 -17.59 12.35 -17.91
C TYR A 272 -18.20 11.60 -16.71
N GLN A 273 -19.42 11.98 -16.27
CA GLN A 273 -20.13 11.30 -15.18
C GLN A 273 -20.45 9.84 -15.54
N ASN A 274 -20.86 9.55 -16.77
CA ASN A 274 -21.24 8.21 -17.23
C ASN A 274 -20.05 7.24 -17.29
N ILE A 275 -18.82 7.75 -17.43
CA ILE A 275 -17.59 6.94 -17.41
C ILE A 275 -17.05 6.78 -15.98
N PHE A 276 -16.89 7.87 -15.22
CA PHE A 276 -16.35 7.76 -13.85
C PHE A 276 -17.35 7.23 -12.82
N GLY A 277 -18.65 7.45 -13.01
CA GLY A 277 -19.72 7.01 -12.10
C GLY A 277 -19.71 5.49 -11.84
N PRO A 278 -19.78 4.64 -12.89
CA PRO A 278 -19.68 3.19 -12.74
C PRO A 278 -18.36 2.72 -12.14
N LEU A 279 -17.23 3.40 -12.43
CA LEU A 279 -15.92 3.07 -11.86
C LEU A 279 -15.88 3.34 -10.34
N VAL A 280 -16.48 4.44 -9.88
CA VAL A 280 -16.60 4.77 -8.46
C VAL A 280 -17.56 3.82 -7.73
N MET A 281 -18.67 3.38 -8.37
CA MET A 281 -19.53 2.33 -7.81
C MET A 281 -18.77 1.00 -7.68
N MET A 282 -18.07 0.58 -8.74
CA MET A 282 -17.30 -0.66 -8.79
C MET A 282 -16.18 -0.73 -7.74
N GLU A 283 -15.60 0.41 -7.35
CA GLU A 283 -14.69 0.51 -6.21
C GLU A 283 -15.44 0.48 -4.87
N ALA A 284 -16.56 1.21 -4.75
CA ALA A 284 -17.38 1.25 -3.54
C ALA A 284 -17.95 -0.11 -3.13
N ASP A 285 -18.51 -0.86 -4.07
CA ASP A 285 -19.05 -2.20 -3.85
C ASP A 285 -17.95 -3.21 -3.49
N TYR A 286 -16.74 -3.02 -4.05
CA TYR A 286 -15.58 -3.85 -3.73
C TYR A 286 -15.04 -3.55 -2.32
N ASP A 287 -14.90 -2.28 -1.94
CA ASP A 287 -14.49 -1.87 -0.59
C ASP A 287 -15.54 -2.29 0.46
N LYS A 288 -16.84 -2.16 0.14
CA LYS A 288 -17.94 -2.67 0.96
C LYS A 288 -17.81 -4.17 1.20
N LYS A 289 -17.78 -4.97 0.12
CA LYS A 289 -17.64 -6.45 0.20
C LYS A 289 -16.35 -6.87 0.91
N LEU A 290 -15.27 -6.10 0.74
CA LEU A 290 -14.01 -6.30 1.44
C LEU A 290 -14.11 -6.01 2.95
N LYS A 291 -14.77 -4.92 3.37
CA LYS A 291 -14.99 -4.56 4.78
C LYS A 291 -16.00 -5.48 5.48
N GLU A 292 -17.10 -5.83 4.81
CA GLU A 292 -18.09 -6.79 5.34
C GLU A 292 -17.46 -8.19 5.51
N SER A 293 -16.49 -8.58 4.66
CA SER A 293 -15.73 -9.83 4.85
C SER A 293 -14.75 -9.85 6.05
N GLN A 294 -14.66 -8.77 6.84
CA GLN A 294 -13.70 -8.62 7.96
C GLN A 294 -14.29 -8.90 9.35
N THR A 295 -15.57 -9.29 9.44
CA THR A 295 -16.20 -9.76 10.69
C THR A 295 -15.30 -10.75 11.43
N CYS A 296 -15.22 -10.59 12.76
CA CYS A 296 -14.50 -11.48 13.65
C CYS A 296 -15.42 -11.90 14.80
N ASP A 297 -15.71 -13.19 14.89
CA ASP A 297 -16.44 -13.80 15.99
C ASP A 297 -15.47 -14.25 17.11
N ASP A 298 -16.02 -14.78 18.21
CA ASP A 298 -15.30 -15.28 19.40
C ASP A 298 -14.29 -14.30 20.02
N ILE A 299 -14.61 -13.00 19.95
CA ILE A 299 -13.85 -11.93 20.57
C ILE A 299 -14.07 -11.93 22.08
N VAL A 300 -12.95 -11.85 22.82
CA VAL A 300 -12.93 -11.61 24.28
C VAL A 300 -12.84 -10.10 24.52
N VAL A 301 -13.76 -9.57 25.33
CA VAL A 301 -13.89 -8.14 25.65
C VAL A 301 -13.61 -7.92 27.14
N ARG A 302 -12.74 -6.95 27.41
CA ARG A 302 -12.53 -6.34 28.73
C ARG A 302 -13.23 -4.98 28.76
N TRP A 303 -14.18 -4.82 29.66
CA TRP A 303 -14.88 -3.54 29.85
C TRP A 303 -14.07 -2.58 30.73
N ASP A 304 -14.29 -1.28 30.51
CA ASP A 304 -13.60 -0.18 31.16
C ASP A 304 -14.48 1.09 31.02
N VAL A 305 -14.22 2.13 31.82
CA VAL A 305 -14.99 3.39 31.78
C VAL A 305 -14.03 4.57 31.60
N GLY A 306 -14.21 5.31 30.51
CA GLY A 306 -13.39 6.47 30.20
C GLY A 306 -13.57 7.61 31.20
N LEU A 307 -12.59 8.53 31.27
CA LEU A 307 -12.70 9.75 32.08
C LEU A 307 -13.91 10.63 31.68
N ASN A 308 -14.44 10.44 30.48
CA ASN A 308 -15.66 11.04 29.94
C ASN A 308 -16.96 10.26 30.31
N GLN A 309 -16.89 9.31 31.24
CA GLN A 309 -17.99 8.44 31.70
C GLN A 309 -18.63 7.53 30.62
N LYS A 310 -18.04 7.43 29.42
CA LYS A 310 -18.48 6.49 28.38
C LYS A 310 -17.84 5.10 28.60
N ASN A 311 -18.55 4.06 28.18
CA ASN A 311 -18.04 2.68 28.25
C ASN A 311 -17.04 2.40 27.13
N ILE A 312 -15.92 1.78 27.46
CA ILE A 312 -14.87 1.37 26.53
C ILE A 312 -14.79 -0.16 26.52
N ALA A 313 -14.90 -0.74 25.33
CA ALA A 313 -14.62 -2.14 25.09
C ALA A 313 -13.17 -2.29 24.61
N TRP A 314 -12.34 -2.97 25.41
CA TRP A 314 -10.99 -3.38 25.05
C TRP A 314 -11.00 -4.81 24.54
N PHE A 315 -10.36 -5.08 23.40
CA PHE A 315 -10.27 -6.42 22.85
C PHE A 315 -9.05 -6.60 21.94
N TYR A 316 -8.57 -7.84 21.85
CA TYR A 316 -7.52 -8.22 20.91
C TYR A 316 -8.10 -8.56 19.53
N PHE A 317 -7.35 -8.27 18.45
CA PHE A 317 -7.81 -8.44 17.07
C PHE A 317 -6.84 -9.34 16.27
N PRO A 318 -7.01 -10.68 16.28
CA PRO A 318 -6.05 -11.60 15.67
C PRO A 318 -5.75 -11.31 14.19
N LYS A 319 -6.77 -10.93 13.41
CA LYS A 319 -6.63 -10.61 11.97
C LYS A 319 -5.86 -9.30 11.70
N LEU A 320 -5.62 -8.46 12.71
CA LEU A 320 -4.87 -7.21 12.58
C LEU A 320 -3.35 -7.44 12.64
N GLU A 321 -2.84 -8.30 13.53
CA GLU A 321 -1.41 -8.69 13.55
C GLU A 321 -0.98 -9.31 12.21
N LEU A 322 -1.87 -10.13 11.63
CA LEU A 322 -1.70 -10.78 10.32
C LEU A 322 -1.64 -9.78 9.15
N GLY A 323 -2.04 -8.52 9.37
CA GLY A 323 -2.12 -7.49 8.32
C GLY A 323 -3.28 -7.68 7.34
N GLU A 324 -4.24 -8.55 7.66
CA GLU A 324 -5.43 -8.84 6.83
C GLU A 324 -6.48 -7.74 6.91
N ILE A 325 -6.42 -6.96 8.00
CA ILE A 325 -7.31 -5.84 8.32
C ILE A 325 -6.47 -4.58 8.48
N LYS A 326 -7.00 -3.45 7.98
CA LYS A 326 -6.48 -2.11 8.33
C LYS A 326 -7.56 -1.36 9.11
N LEU A 327 -7.20 -1.01 10.34
CA LEU A 327 -8.00 -0.25 11.29
C LEU A 327 -7.34 1.10 11.54
N ALA A 328 -8.11 2.17 11.54
CA ALA A 328 -7.67 3.52 11.88
C ALA A 328 -8.40 4.04 13.13
N VAL A 329 -7.75 4.95 13.86
CA VAL A 329 -8.41 5.70 14.94
C VAL A 329 -9.48 6.59 14.33
N GLY A 330 -10.71 6.51 14.83
CA GLY A 330 -11.92 7.11 14.26
C GLY A 330 -12.71 6.23 13.27
N ASP A 331 -12.30 4.98 13.04
CA ASP A 331 -13.15 3.96 12.38
C ASP A 331 -14.34 3.61 13.29
N GLU A 332 -15.50 3.28 12.70
CA GLU A 332 -16.68 2.80 13.44
C GLU A 332 -16.77 1.28 13.34
N LEU A 333 -16.87 0.61 14.48
CA LEU A 333 -17.08 -0.83 14.58
C LEU A 333 -18.41 -1.11 15.27
N ARG A 334 -19.05 -2.22 14.90
CA ARG A 334 -20.22 -2.75 15.58
C ARG A 334 -19.78 -3.93 16.43
N LEU A 335 -19.97 -3.83 17.74
CA LEU A 335 -19.77 -4.92 18.69
C LEU A 335 -21.14 -5.58 18.94
N ARG A 336 -21.22 -6.90 18.79
CA ARG A 336 -22.42 -7.69 19.11
C ARG A 336 -22.09 -8.79 20.10
N TYR A 337 -23.00 -9.06 21.03
CA TYR A 337 -22.95 -10.22 21.92
C TYR A 337 -23.83 -11.33 21.36
N ARG A 338 -23.30 -12.58 21.31
CA ARG A 338 -24.03 -13.77 20.85
C ARG A 338 -23.99 -14.95 21.83
N GLY A 339 -23.52 -14.74 23.06
CA GLY A 339 -23.52 -15.78 24.09
C GLY A 339 -24.88 -15.97 24.77
N GLU A 340 -24.96 -16.95 25.66
CA GLU A 340 -26.20 -17.35 26.34
C GLU A 340 -26.45 -16.62 27.68
N LEU A 341 -25.46 -15.88 28.19
CA LEU A 341 -25.48 -15.28 29.54
C LEU A 341 -26.23 -13.93 29.61
N HIS A 342 -26.65 -13.39 28.47
CA HIS A 342 -27.36 -12.13 28.33
C HIS A 342 -28.22 -12.15 27.06
N GLU A 343 -29.24 -11.31 26.95
CA GLU A 343 -30.01 -11.16 25.71
C GLU A 343 -29.12 -10.67 24.54
N PRO A 344 -29.43 -11.03 23.28
CA PRO A 344 -28.68 -10.57 22.11
C PRO A 344 -28.59 -9.04 22.07
N TRP A 345 -27.36 -8.52 22.10
CA TRP A 345 -27.06 -7.10 22.21
C TRP A 345 -26.16 -6.67 21.06
N GLU A 346 -26.41 -5.49 20.48
CA GLU A 346 -25.46 -4.82 19.59
C GLU A 346 -25.35 -3.32 19.89
N ALA A 347 -24.15 -2.79 19.67
CA ALA A 347 -23.87 -1.36 19.72
C ALA A 347 -22.82 -0.98 18.67
N THR A 348 -22.78 0.30 18.29
CA THR A 348 -21.69 0.88 17.51
C THR A 348 -20.84 1.81 18.37
N GLY A 349 -19.54 1.81 18.07
CA GLY A 349 -18.54 2.62 18.76
C GLY A 349 -17.45 3.09 17.82
N HIS A 350 -16.64 4.03 18.28
CA HIS A 350 -15.49 4.56 17.55
C HIS A 350 -14.18 4.03 18.12
N VAL A 351 -13.25 3.65 17.25
CA VAL A 351 -11.92 3.19 17.67
C VAL A 351 -11.13 4.37 18.19
N ILE A 352 -10.87 4.40 19.50
CA ILE A 352 -10.06 5.44 20.17
C ILE A 352 -8.59 5.04 20.30
N LYS A 353 -8.27 3.74 20.18
CA LYS A 353 -6.89 3.23 20.15
C LYS A 353 -6.80 2.03 19.22
N ILE A 354 -5.82 2.07 18.32
CA ILE A 354 -5.38 0.93 17.53
C ILE A 354 -4.14 0.27 18.18
N PRO A 355 -3.94 -1.04 17.97
CA PRO A 355 -2.71 -1.73 18.30
C PRO A 355 -1.48 -0.99 17.77
N ASN A 356 -0.54 -0.79 18.68
CA ASN A 356 0.70 -0.07 18.43
C ASN A 356 1.85 -0.80 19.14
N ASN A 357 3.09 -0.33 18.96
CA ASN A 357 4.26 -1.00 19.52
C ASN A 357 4.26 -1.13 21.07
N ILE A 358 3.34 -0.47 21.79
CA ILE A 358 3.20 -0.47 23.25
C ILE A 358 2.12 -1.45 23.73
N SER A 359 1.10 -1.74 22.92
CA SER A 359 -0.11 -2.45 23.34
C SER A 359 -0.90 -2.98 22.14
N ASP A 360 -1.23 -4.27 22.18
CA ASP A 360 -1.87 -5.00 21.07
C ASP A 360 -3.41 -5.07 21.18
N GLU A 361 -4.00 -4.43 22.20
CA GLU A 361 -5.45 -4.25 22.35
C GLU A 361 -5.96 -3.08 21.47
N VAL A 362 -7.07 -3.31 20.77
CA VAL A 362 -7.95 -2.26 20.25
C VAL A 362 -8.80 -1.73 21.41
N ALA A 363 -9.04 -0.42 21.43
CA ALA A 363 -10.06 0.18 22.30
C ALA A 363 -11.18 0.80 21.46
N LEU A 364 -12.42 0.39 21.74
CA LEU A 364 -13.64 0.83 21.10
C LEU A 364 -14.50 1.58 22.13
N GLU A 365 -14.69 2.88 21.93
CA GLU A 365 -15.58 3.68 22.77
C GLU A 365 -17.02 3.51 22.28
N ILE A 366 -17.91 2.96 23.11
CA ILE A 366 -19.29 2.69 22.74
C ILE A 366 -20.06 4.01 22.63
N SER A 367 -20.54 4.33 21.42
CA SER A 367 -21.17 5.61 21.09
C SER A 367 -22.69 5.52 20.96
N ARG A 368 -23.24 4.37 20.54
CA ARG A 368 -24.68 4.16 20.35
C ARG A 368 -25.07 2.70 20.56
N GLY A 369 -25.99 2.42 21.49
CA GLY A 369 -26.56 1.10 21.73
C GLY A 369 -27.35 1.06 23.04
N GLY A 370 -27.88 -0.11 23.41
CA GLY A 370 -28.36 -0.34 24.77
C GLY A 370 -27.20 -0.37 25.77
N LYS A 371 -27.48 -0.38 27.08
CA LYS A 371 -26.44 -0.56 28.11
C LYS A 371 -25.58 -1.79 27.79
N PRO A 372 -24.24 -1.70 27.80
CA PRO A 372 -23.40 -2.83 27.46
C PRO A 372 -23.49 -3.95 28.51
N PRO A 373 -23.40 -5.23 28.12
CA PRO A 373 -23.39 -6.36 29.03
C PRO A 373 -22.03 -6.47 29.71
N ILE A 374 -21.75 -5.60 30.69
CA ILE A 374 -20.44 -5.48 31.35
C ILE A 374 -19.99 -6.74 32.11
N GLU A 375 -20.95 -7.56 32.54
CA GLU A 375 -20.73 -8.88 33.16
C GLU A 375 -20.20 -9.91 32.14
N CYS A 376 -20.45 -9.70 30.85
CA CYS A 376 -20.08 -10.61 29.78
C CYS A 376 -18.73 -10.22 29.17
N THR A 377 -17.82 -11.19 29.07
CA THR A 377 -16.45 -11.01 28.55
C THR A 377 -16.11 -11.87 27.34
N HIS A 378 -16.93 -12.87 27.00
CA HIS A 378 -16.70 -13.83 25.91
C HIS A 378 -17.87 -13.83 24.92
N ASN A 379 -17.72 -14.52 23.78
CA ASN A 379 -18.76 -14.71 22.75
C ASN A 379 -19.28 -13.38 22.15
N PHE A 380 -18.38 -12.41 21.99
CA PHE A 380 -18.65 -11.22 21.18
C PHE A 380 -18.23 -11.44 19.72
N SER A 381 -18.86 -10.71 18.82
CA SER A 381 -18.40 -10.54 17.44
C SER A 381 -18.27 -9.06 17.08
N VAL A 382 -17.31 -8.74 16.22
CA VAL A 382 -17.03 -7.38 15.77
C VAL A 382 -17.12 -7.30 14.25
N ASP A 383 -18.01 -6.42 13.77
CA ASP A 383 -18.16 -6.08 12.36
C ASP A 383 -17.57 -4.69 12.06
N PHE A 384 -17.10 -4.52 10.83
CA PHE A 384 -16.68 -3.22 10.31
C PHE A 384 -17.90 -2.46 9.76
N VAL A 385 -18.19 -1.27 10.30
CA VAL A 385 -19.28 -0.43 9.78
C VAL A 385 -18.76 0.29 8.54
N TRP A 386 -19.00 -0.29 7.36
CA TRP A 386 -18.71 0.36 6.08
C TRP A 386 -19.52 1.65 5.93
N LYS A 387 -18.90 2.68 5.34
CA LYS A 387 -19.49 4.00 5.14
C LYS A 387 -19.29 4.45 3.70
N SER A 388 -20.38 4.54 2.95
CA SER A 388 -20.44 5.02 1.57
C SER A 388 -19.96 6.47 1.39
N THR A 389 -19.85 7.26 2.47
CA THR A 389 -19.73 8.72 2.47
C THR A 389 -18.60 9.30 1.60
N SER A 390 -17.49 8.59 1.40
CA SER A 390 -16.44 8.98 0.45
C SER A 390 -16.93 8.90 -1.00
N PHE A 391 -17.47 7.74 -1.38
CA PHE A 391 -18.00 7.45 -2.70
C PHE A 391 -19.24 8.29 -3.01
N ASP A 392 -20.16 8.46 -2.05
CA ASP A 392 -21.34 9.33 -2.17
C ASP A 392 -20.96 10.77 -2.55
N ARG A 393 -19.90 11.30 -1.92
CA ARG A 393 -19.40 12.66 -2.20
C ARG A 393 -18.74 12.75 -3.57
N MET A 394 -18.03 11.70 -4.02
CA MET A 394 -17.52 11.63 -5.40
C MET A 394 -18.68 11.60 -6.42
N GLN A 395 -19.69 10.75 -6.23
CA GLN A 395 -20.86 10.68 -7.10
C GLN A 395 -21.62 12.01 -7.12
N SER A 396 -21.84 12.61 -5.95
CA SER A 396 -22.47 13.93 -5.84
C SER A 396 -21.67 15.00 -6.56
N ALA A 397 -20.34 15.01 -6.44
CA ALA A 397 -19.50 15.99 -7.12
C ALA A 397 -19.56 15.84 -8.65
N MET A 398 -19.51 14.61 -9.17
CA MET A 398 -19.65 14.36 -10.61
C MET A 398 -21.03 14.78 -11.13
N LYS A 399 -22.10 14.52 -10.36
CA LYS A 399 -23.46 15.00 -10.66
C LYS A 399 -23.56 16.52 -10.64
N THR A 400 -22.94 17.19 -9.66
CA THR A 400 -22.90 18.66 -9.61
C THR A 400 -22.13 19.26 -10.79
N PHE A 401 -21.02 18.63 -11.22
CA PHE A 401 -20.27 19.04 -12.41
C PHE A 401 -21.07 18.89 -13.71
N ALA A 402 -21.95 17.88 -13.80
CA ALA A 402 -22.84 17.69 -14.95
C ALA A 402 -24.07 18.61 -14.97
N VAL A 403 -24.63 18.94 -13.80
CA VAL A 403 -25.96 19.61 -13.69
C VAL A 403 -25.89 21.09 -13.26
N ASP A 404 -24.89 21.52 -12.51
CA ASP A 404 -24.70 22.94 -12.14
C ASP A 404 -23.60 23.59 -13.00
N GLU A 405 -23.99 24.30 -14.04
CA GLU A 405 -23.09 25.11 -14.88
C GLU A 405 -22.27 26.14 -14.09
N THR A 406 -22.73 26.54 -12.89
CA THR A 406 -22.02 27.50 -12.04
C THR A 406 -20.97 26.84 -11.13
N SER A 407 -20.94 25.52 -11.04
CA SER A 407 -20.07 24.73 -10.16
C SER A 407 -18.58 24.99 -10.41
N VAL A 408 -18.21 25.28 -11.65
CA VAL A 408 -16.88 25.75 -12.05
C VAL A 408 -17.01 26.90 -13.07
N SER A 409 -15.97 27.71 -13.21
CA SER A 409 -15.89 28.65 -14.35
C SER A 409 -15.77 27.90 -15.68
N GLY A 410 -16.38 28.41 -16.76
CA GLY A 410 -16.33 27.78 -18.09
C GLY A 410 -14.92 27.50 -18.62
N TYR A 411 -13.92 28.34 -18.29
CA TYR A 411 -12.52 28.04 -18.61
C TYR A 411 -12.03 26.77 -17.92
N ILE A 412 -12.37 26.58 -16.64
CA ILE A 412 -12.02 25.36 -15.89
C ILE A 412 -12.84 24.17 -16.42
N TYR A 413 -14.14 24.33 -16.67
CA TYR A 413 -15.02 23.29 -17.25
C TYR A 413 -14.41 22.67 -18.51
N HIS A 414 -14.18 23.49 -19.55
CA HIS A 414 -13.62 23.02 -20.82
C HIS A 414 -12.21 22.45 -20.67
N ARG A 415 -11.38 22.99 -19.77
CA ARG A 415 -10.02 22.47 -19.51
C ARG A 415 -10.02 21.14 -18.75
N LEU A 416 -11.00 20.89 -17.88
CA LEU A 416 -11.21 19.58 -17.25
C LEU A 416 -11.69 18.56 -18.28
N LEU A 417 -12.62 18.90 -19.17
CA LEU A 417 -13.05 18.00 -20.26
C LEU A 417 -11.97 17.79 -21.34
N GLY A 418 -10.82 18.48 -21.27
CA GLY A 418 -9.73 18.35 -22.23
C GLY A 418 -9.98 19.04 -23.57
N HIS A 419 -10.96 19.95 -23.64
CA HIS A 419 -11.20 20.80 -24.81
C HIS A 419 -10.02 21.76 -25.00
N ASP A 420 -9.80 22.16 -26.26
CA ASP A 420 -8.79 23.15 -26.61
C ASP A 420 -9.35 24.56 -26.36
N VAL A 421 -8.71 25.32 -25.46
CA VAL A 421 -9.16 26.64 -24.99
C VAL A 421 -7.98 27.60 -24.98
N GLU A 422 -8.17 28.83 -25.47
CA GLU A 422 -7.13 29.87 -25.44
C GLU A 422 -6.63 30.16 -24.01
N PRO A 423 -5.31 30.26 -23.77
CA PRO A 423 -4.76 30.48 -22.43
C PRO A 423 -5.20 31.83 -21.79
N GLN A 424 -6.20 31.79 -20.92
CA GLN A 424 -6.67 32.96 -20.19
C GLN A 424 -5.64 33.42 -19.15
N ILE A 425 -5.36 34.73 -19.12
CA ILE A 425 -4.53 35.40 -18.11
C ILE A 425 -5.44 36.20 -17.17
N LEU A 426 -5.27 36.02 -15.86
CA LEU A 426 -5.95 36.79 -14.82
C LEU A 426 -5.25 38.15 -14.64
N LYS A 427 -6.03 39.23 -14.74
CA LYS A 427 -5.55 40.60 -14.47
C LYS A 427 -5.51 40.86 -12.96
N THR A 428 -4.36 40.61 -12.34
CA THR A 428 -4.12 40.78 -10.90
C THR A 428 -2.99 41.78 -10.64
N GLN A 429 -3.05 42.51 -9.52
CA GLN A 429 -1.92 43.35 -9.07
C GLN A 429 -0.89 42.46 -8.37
N MET A 430 0.32 42.36 -8.92
CA MET A 430 1.35 41.48 -8.36
C MET A 430 1.92 42.03 -7.03
N PRO A 431 2.15 41.19 -6.00
CA PRO A 431 2.74 41.62 -4.74
C PRO A 431 4.21 42.03 -4.92
N LYS A 432 4.68 42.98 -4.09
CA LYS A 432 6.07 43.48 -4.12
C LYS A 432 7.11 42.44 -3.65
N ARG A 433 6.71 41.47 -2.83
CA ARG A 433 7.52 40.37 -2.30
C ARG A 433 6.69 39.10 -2.39
N PHE A 434 7.24 38.03 -2.95
CA PHE A 434 6.53 36.76 -3.15
C PHE A 434 6.60 35.82 -1.93
N SER A 435 7.65 35.94 -1.11
CA SER A 435 7.75 35.23 0.17
C SER A 435 6.75 35.79 1.17
N ALA A 436 5.92 34.91 1.73
CA ALA A 436 4.95 35.25 2.77
C ALA A 436 5.64 35.52 4.13
N PRO A 437 5.03 36.29 5.04
CA PRO A 437 5.58 36.52 6.38
C PRO A 437 5.74 35.21 7.16
N ASN A 438 6.75 35.16 8.02
CA ASN A 438 7.11 34.04 8.92
C ASN A 438 7.44 32.70 8.24
N LEU A 439 7.34 32.59 6.91
CA LEU A 439 7.81 31.44 6.14
C LEU A 439 9.25 31.67 5.61
N PRO A 440 9.98 30.59 5.26
CA PRO A 440 11.29 30.70 4.62
C PRO A 440 11.26 31.54 3.33
N GLU A 441 12.37 32.21 3.03
CA GLU A 441 12.54 32.92 1.75
C GLU A 441 12.44 31.96 0.56
N LEU A 442 11.68 32.36 -0.47
CA LEU A 442 11.44 31.54 -1.65
C LEU A 442 12.59 31.63 -2.65
N ASN A 443 13.04 30.49 -3.16
CA ASN A 443 14.02 30.46 -4.25
C ASN A 443 13.40 30.83 -5.61
N HIS A 444 14.24 31.01 -6.64
CA HIS A 444 13.81 31.46 -7.97
C HIS A 444 12.68 30.60 -8.58
N SER A 445 12.74 29.28 -8.43
CA SER A 445 11.72 28.37 -8.98
C SER A 445 10.39 28.45 -8.22
N GLN A 446 10.46 28.66 -6.90
CA GLN A 446 9.29 28.88 -6.05
C GLN A 446 8.66 30.25 -6.32
N VAL A 447 9.45 31.33 -6.40
CA VAL A 447 8.98 32.67 -6.79
C VAL A 447 8.33 32.66 -8.18
N TYR A 448 8.92 31.96 -9.15
CA TYR A 448 8.34 31.77 -10.47
C TYR A 448 6.99 31.01 -10.42
N ALA A 449 6.86 30.01 -9.56
CA ALA A 449 5.61 29.30 -9.32
C ALA A 449 4.53 30.23 -8.72
N VAL A 450 4.82 30.93 -7.61
CA VAL A 450 3.86 31.89 -7.01
C VAL A 450 3.42 32.94 -8.05
N LYS A 451 4.37 33.55 -8.75
CA LYS A 451 4.09 34.56 -9.80
C LYS A 451 3.18 33.99 -10.89
N SER A 452 3.50 32.81 -11.41
CA SER A 452 2.75 32.20 -12.52
C SER A 452 1.34 31.76 -12.13
N VAL A 453 1.14 31.30 -10.89
CA VAL A 453 -0.16 30.85 -10.37
C VAL A 453 -1.12 32.02 -10.16
N LEU A 454 -0.64 33.14 -9.63
CA LEU A 454 -1.44 34.36 -9.40
C LEU A 454 -1.99 35.00 -10.69
N GLN A 455 -1.53 34.54 -11.86
CA GLN A 455 -1.91 35.05 -13.19
C GLN A 455 -2.71 34.04 -14.03
N LYS A 456 -3.05 32.85 -13.52
CA LYS A 456 -3.71 31.78 -14.30
C LYS A 456 -4.96 31.21 -13.58
N PRO A 457 -6.07 30.90 -14.28
CA PRO A 457 -7.24 30.26 -13.69
C PRO A 457 -7.05 28.76 -13.39
N LEU A 458 -6.09 28.09 -14.05
CA LEU A 458 -5.70 26.71 -13.76
C LEU A 458 -4.17 26.61 -13.79
N SER A 459 -3.57 26.05 -12.74
CA SER A 459 -2.14 25.81 -12.64
C SER A 459 -1.84 24.43 -12.05
N LEU A 460 -0.85 23.75 -12.62
CA LEU A 460 -0.24 22.54 -12.05
C LEU A 460 1.15 22.89 -11.52
N ILE A 461 1.51 22.43 -10.32
CA ILE A 461 2.87 22.52 -9.77
C ILE A 461 3.40 21.09 -9.53
N GLN A 462 4.49 20.74 -10.21
CA GLN A 462 5.25 19.53 -9.89
C GLN A 462 6.30 19.87 -8.83
N GLY A 463 6.24 19.22 -7.68
CA GLY A 463 7.24 19.41 -6.62
C GLY A 463 7.92 18.10 -6.23
N PRO A 464 9.13 17.84 -6.76
CA PRO A 464 9.97 16.73 -6.34
C PRO A 464 10.24 16.72 -4.82
N PRO A 465 10.65 15.59 -4.24
CA PRO A 465 10.95 15.46 -2.81
C PRO A 465 11.89 16.55 -2.28
N GLY A 466 11.53 17.14 -1.13
CA GLY A 466 12.33 18.18 -0.48
C GLY A 466 12.28 19.57 -1.12
N THR A 467 11.55 19.80 -2.22
CA THR A 467 11.54 21.09 -2.95
C THR A 467 10.70 22.22 -2.32
N GLY A 468 10.16 22.00 -1.12
CA GLY A 468 9.36 23.01 -0.42
C GLY A 468 7.95 23.21 -1.00
N LYS A 469 7.30 22.16 -1.51
CA LYS A 469 5.89 22.19 -1.98
C LYS A 469 4.99 22.96 -1.02
N THR A 470 4.85 22.47 0.21
CA THR A 470 3.94 23.02 1.23
C THR A 470 4.24 24.48 1.60
N VAL A 471 5.51 24.91 1.53
CA VAL A 471 5.92 26.32 1.75
C VAL A 471 5.49 27.20 0.56
N THR A 472 5.60 26.66 -0.65
CA THR A 472 5.14 27.31 -1.89
C THR A 472 3.60 27.38 -1.91
N SER A 473 2.91 26.28 -1.58
CA SER A 473 1.45 26.20 -1.42
C SER A 473 0.94 27.21 -0.39
N ALA A 474 1.55 27.27 0.81
CA ALA A 474 1.17 28.24 1.83
C ALA A 474 1.42 29.70 1.39
N SER A 475 2.51 29.97 0.67
CA SER A 475 2.78 31.30 0.11
C SER A 475 1.79 31.68 -1.00
N ILE A 476 1.37 30.73 -1.83
CA ILE A 476 0.33 30.91 -2.85
C ILE A 476 -1.01 31.22 -2.17
N VAL A 477 -1.41 30.46 -1.15
CA VAL A 477 -2.62 30.70 -0.36
C VAL A 477 -2.60 32.08 0.31
N TYR A 478 -1.45 32.48 0.88
CA TYR A 478 -1.28 33.81 1.48
C TYR A 478 -1.62 34.95 0.52
N HIS A 479 -1.01 34.95 -0.67
CA HIS A 479 -1.29 36.01 -1.66
C HIS A 479 -2.72 35.92 -2.20
N LEU A 480 -3.23 34.71 -2.46
CA LEU A 480 -4.60 34.52 -2.94
C LEU A 480 -5.64 35.03 -1.93
N ALA A 481 -5.48 34.76 -0.64
CA ALA A 481 -6.38 35.22 0.42
C ALA A 481 -6.31 36.75 0.68
N LYS A 482 -5.22 37.42 0.28
CA LYS A 482 -5.08 38.89 0.37
C LYS A 482 -5.37 39.62 -0.95
N MET A 483 -5.45 38.92 -2.09
CA MET A 483 -5.71 39.50 -3.42
C MET A 483 -7.12 39.23 -3.96
N ASN A 484 -7.72 38.08 -3.65
CA ASN A 484 -9.08 37.72 -4.07
C ASN A 484 -10.08 37.95 -2.90
N PRO A 485 -11.31 38.42 -3.16
CA PRO A 485 -12.36 38.44 -2.15
C PRO A 485 -12.95 37.02 -1.94
N GLY A 486 -13.29 36.71 -0.68
CA GLY A 486 -13.83 35.41 -0.24
C GLY A 486 -12.75 34.45 0.28
N GLN A 487 -13.16 33.35 0.92
CA GLN A 487 -12.22 32.38 1.48
C GLN A 487 -11.45 31.62 0.39
N VAL A 488 -10.23 31.19 0.71
CA VAL A 488 -9.50 30.16 -0.07
C VAL A 488 -9.81 28.79 0.51
N LEU A 489 -10.21 27.84 -0.35
CA LEU A 489 -10.30 26.42 0.02
C LEU A 489 -8.96 25.72 -0.20
N VAL A 490 -8.52 24.97 0.80
CA VAL A 490 -7.26 24.22 0.77
C VAL A 490 -7.54 22.76 1.11
N CYS A 491 -7.22 21.88 0.17
CA CYS A 491 -7.47 20.45 0.28
C CYS A 491 -6.20 19.60 0.08
N ALA A 492 -6.24 18.38 0.60
CA ALA A 492 -5.35 17.28 0.24
C ALA A 492 -6.07 15.95 0.52
N PRO A 493 -5.73 14.82 -0.13
CA PRO A 493 -6.40 13.54 0.15
C PRO A 493 -6.14 13.03 1.58
N SER A 494 -4.91 13.17 2.09
CA SER A 494 -4.54 12.69 3.43
C SER A 494 -4.59 13.78 4.51
N ASN A 495 -5.13 13.44 5.69
CA ASN A 495 -5.22 14.38 6.82
C ASN A 495 -3.86 14.98 7.22
N VAL A 496 -2.77 14.18 7.15
CA VAL A 496 -1.42 14.66 7.50
C VAL A 496 -0.94 15.76 6.55
N ALA A 497 -1.25 15.68 5.25
CA ALA A 497 -0.91 16.73 4.29
C ALA A 497 -1.75 18.01 4.53
N VAL A 498 -3.03 17.87 4.88
CA VAL A 498 -3.88 19.02 5.27
C VAL A 498 -3.33 19.69 6.53
N ASP A 499 -2.94 18.92 7.54
CA ASP A 499 -2.47 19.44 8.83
C ASP A 499 -1.12 20.17 8.68
N GLN A 500 -0.15 19.58 7.96
CA GLN A 500 1.12 20.23 7.62
C GLN A 500 0.94 21.54 6.83
N LEU A 501 -0.08 21.62 5.97
CA LEU A 501 -0.36 22.81 5.17
C LEU A 501 -1.11 23.88 5.98
N ALA A 502 -2.08 23.47 6.82
CA ALA A 502 -2.78 24.36 7.74
C ALA A 502 -1.82 25.04 8.74
N GLU A 503 -0.85 24.29 9.30
CA GLU A 503 0.21 24.82 10.17
C GLU A 503 1.00 25.95 9.47
N LYS A 504 1.43 25.72 8.22
CA LYS A 504 2.22 26.71 7.45
C LYS A 504 1.43 27.90 6.98
N ILE A 505 0.14 27.73 6.69
CA ILE A 505 -0.74 28.86 6.36
C ILE A 505 -0.99 29.69 7.63
N HIS A 506 -1.22 29.05 8.79
CA HIS A 506 -1.40 29.76 10.06
C HIS A 506 -0.17 30.58 10.47
N GLN A 507 1.05 30.04 10.25
CA GLN A 507 2.31 30.77 10.48
C GLN A 507 2.35 32.14 9.77
N THR A 508 1.69 32.30 8.61
CA THR A 508 1.61 33.59 7.89
C THR A 508 0.69 34.65 8.53
N GLY A 509 0.01 34.33 9.64
CA GLY A 509 -0.93 35.24 10.31
C GLY A 509 -2.33 35.29 9.69
N LEU A 510 -2.70 34.29 8.88
CA LEU A 510 -4.04 34.13 8.34
C LEU A 510 -4.99 33.45 9.36
N LYS A 511 -6.28 33.79 9.29
CA LYS A 511 -7.36 33.08 9.97
C LYS A 511 -7.64 31.75 9.28
N VAL A 512 -7.03 30.68 9.80
CA VAL A 512 -7.20 29.30 9.29
C VAL A 512 -8.25 28.56 10.11
N VAL A 513 -9.16 27.85 9.42
CA VAL A 513 -10.13 26.93 10.03
C VAL A 513 -9.94 25.54 9.45
N ARG A 514 -9.59 24.57 10.28
CA ARG A 514 -9.40 23.15 9.92
C ARG A 514 -10.69 22.36 10.15
N VAL A 515 -11.39 21.99 9.09
CA VAL A 515 -12.60 21.15 9.20
C VAL A 515 -12.19 19.68 9.20
N THR A 516 -12.43 19.00 10.31
CA THR A 516 -12.26 17.56 10.49
C THR A 516 -13.59 16.82 10.30
N ALA A 517 -13.50 15.53 9.94
CA ALA A 517 -14.67 14.64 9.98
C ALA A 517 -15.09 14.40 11.44
N LYS A 518 -16.39 14.18 11.70
CA LYS A 518 -16.92 14.09 13.07
C LYS A 518 -16.32 12.95 13.91
N SER A 519 -16.03 11.80 13.30
CA SER A 519 -15.30 10.69 13.96
C SER A 519 -13.79 10.95 14.15
N ARG A 520 -13.36 12.20 13.93
CA ARG A 520 -12.00 12.70 14.17
C ARG A 520 -12.02 14.05 14.93
N GLU A 521 -13.11 14.38 15.63
CA GLU A 521 -13.18 15.52 16.58
C GLU A 521 -12.59 15.15 17.97
N GLU A 522 -12.21 13.89 18.20
CA GLU A 522 -11.58 13.39 19.43
C GLU A 522 -10.11 12.92 19.20
N LEU A 523 -9.45 13.37 18.13
CA LEU A 523 -8.08 12.96 17.76
C LEU A 523 -7.08 14.11 17.84
N ASP A 524 -6.02 13.94 18.64
CA ASP A 524 -4.89 14.87 18.71
C ASP A 524 -4.21 15.07 17.35
N SER A 525 -3.94 16.33 17.04
CA SER A 525 -3.14 16.77 15.89
C SER A 525 -2.32 18.01 16.30
N PRO A 526 -1.12 18.24 15.72
CA PRO A 526 -0.37 19.48 15.92
C PRO A 526 -1.13 20.77 15.57
N VAL A 527 -2.27 20.65 14.87
CA VAL A 527 -3.18 21.76 14.51
C VAL A 527 -4.58 21.64 15.13
N SER A 528 -4.76 20.88 16.21
CA SER A 528 -6.09 20.74 16.88
C SER A 528 -6.71 22.09 17.23
N PHE A 529 -5.92 23.05 17.71
CA PHE A 529 -6.34 24.42 18.03
C PHE A 529 -6.84 25.24 16.81
N LEU A 530 -6.53 24.81 15.59
CA LEU A 530 -7.08 25.39 14.35
C LEU A 530 -8.40 24.73 13.93
N THR A 531 -8.84 23.67 14.60
CA THR A 531 -10.01 22.92 14.16
C THR A 531 -11.32 23.66 14.42
N LEU A 532 -12.31 23.42 13.55
CA LEU A 532 -13.64 24.02 13.70
C LEU A 532 -14.30 23.67 15.04
N HIS A 533 -14.08 22.46 15.57
CA HIS A 533 -14.72 22.04 16.82
C HIS A 533 -14.06 22.66 18.06
N GLU A 534 -12.72 22.73 18.12
CA GLU A 534 -12.04 23.47 19.19
C GLU A 534 -12.25 24.98 19.09
N GLN A 535 -12.29 25.56 17.89
CA GLN A 535 -12.62 27.00 17.74
C GLN A 535 -14.05 27.29 18.21
N VAL A 536 -15.02 26.39 18.01
CA VAL A 536 -16.37 26.52 18.58
C VAL A 536 -16.36 26.37 20.11
N GLN A 537 -15.57 25.43 20.66
CA GLN A 537 -15.45 25.23 22.11
C GLN A 537 -14.79 26.43 22.81
N ASN A 538 -13.81 27.07 22.17
CA ASN A 538 -13.09 28.24 22.70
C ASN A 538 -13.71 29.59 22.29
N ASN A 539 -14.94 29.62 21.73
CA ASN A 539 -15.59 30.86 21.33
C ASN A 539 -16.46 31.45 22.43
N ASP A 540 -15.92 32.44 23.15
CA ASP A 540 -16.61 33.14 24.25
C ASP A 540 -17.72 34.11 23.79
N THR A 541 -17.91 34.37 22.49
CA THR A 541 -18.97 35.31 22.03
C THR A 541 -20.38 34.87 22.40
N ASN A 542 -20.61 33.57 22.62
CA ASN A 542 -21.91 33.01 22.95
C ASN A 542 -21.92 32.32 24.32
N VAL A 543 -22.19 33.12 25.35
CA VAL A 543 -22.27 32.67 26.77
C VAL A 543 -23.29 31.54 26.99
N GLU A 544 -24.35 31.44 26.18
CA GLU A 544 -25.32 30.35 26.29
C GLU A 544 -24.80 29.04 25.69
N LEU A 545 -24.13 29.11 24.54
CA LEU A 545 -23.41 27.97 23.97
C LEU A 545 -22.34 27.45 24.95
N GLN A 546 -21.59 28.35 25.58
CA GLN A 546 -20.57 27.98 26.58
C GLN A 546 -21.17 27.28 27.81
N LYS A 547 -22.31 27.76 28.33
CA LYS A 547 -23.03 27.06 29.40
C LYS A 547 -23.46 25.66 29.00
N LEU A 548 -23.94 25.47 27.76
CA LEU A 548 -24.35 24.16 27.24
C LEU A 548 -23.15 23.23 26.99
N ILE A 549 -22.00 23.75 26.54
CA ILE A 549 -20.74 22.99 26.40
C ILE A 549 -20.27 22.51 27.78
N HIS A 550 -20.22 23.40 28.77
CA HIS A 550 -19.81 23.06 30.14
C HIS A 550 -20.76 22.04 30.78
N LEU A 551 -22.08 22.25 30.66
CA LEU A 551 -23.10 21.31 31.15
C LEU A 551 -22.94 19.93 30.50
N LYS A 552 -22.75 19.88 29.17
CA LYS A 552 -22.55 18.62 28.43
C LYS A 552 -21.25 17.91 28.80
N ARG A 553 -20.17 18.65 29.07
CA ARG A 553 -18.90 18.06 29.50
C ARG A 553 -18.99 17.49 30.92
N ASP A 554 -19.68 18.18 31.81
CA ASP A 554 -19.76 17.84 33.22
C ASP A 554 -20.86 16.79 33.53
N GLN A 555 -21.88 16.65 32.67
CA GLN A 555 -22.95 15.65 32.76
C GLN A 555 -22.87 14.52 31.71
N GLY A 556 -21.95 14.62 30.74
CA GLY A 556 -21.84 13.70 29.59
C GLY A 556 -22.92 13.89 28.51
N GLU A 557 -24.17 14.02 28.93
CA GLU A 557 -25.34 14.20 28.08
C GLU A 557 -26.06 15.55 28.34
N LEU A 558 -27.06 15.87 27.52
CA LEU A 558 -27.95 17.03 27.67
C LEU A 558 -29.40 16.58 27.56
N SER A 559 -30.32 17.35 28.16
CA SER A 559 -31.76 17.11 27.98
C SER A 559 -32.15 17.20 26.49
N ALA A 560 -33.24 16.54 26.08
CA ALA A 560 -33.72 16.62 24.70
C ALA A 560 -34.17 18.03 24.28
N ALA A 561 -34.30 19.00 25.19
CA ALA A 561 -34.47 20.41 24.86
C ALA A 561 -33.11 21.12 24.69
N ASP A 562 -32.20 20.89 25.64
CA ASP A 562 -30.87 21.51 25.67
C ASP A 562 -29.98 21.00 24.53
N GLU A 563 -30.05 19.72 24.17
CA GLU A 563 -29.33 19.15 23.02
C GLU A 563 -29.81 19.78 21.70
N ARG A 564 -31.12 20.06 21.56
CA ARG A 564 -31.66 20.79 20.39
C ARG A 564 -31.14 22.23 20.37
N LYS A 565 -31.10 22.91 21.51
CA LYS A 565 -30.58 24.28 21.63
C LYS A 565 -29.07 24.34 21.35
N TYR A 566 -28.30 23.43 21.95
CA TYR A 566 -26.87 23.24 21.74
C TYR A 566 -26.56 23.00 20.26
N ASN A 567 -27.28 22.10 19.57
CA ASN A 567 -27.06 21.85 18.15
C ASN A 567 -27.41 23.07 17.27
N ALA A 568 -28.41 23.86 17.63
CA ALA A 568 -28.73 25.10 16.91
C ALA A 568 -27.62 26.15 17.11
N LEU A 569 -27.16 26.37 18.34
CA LEU A 569 -26.11 27.33 18.68
C LEU A 569 -24.73 26.90 18.15
N LYS A 570 -24.36 25.61 18.23
CA LYS A 570 -23.14 25.06 17.60
C LYS A 570 -23.15 25.33 16.10
N ARG A 571 -24.24 25.05 15.38
CA ARG A 571 -24.34 25.34 13.93
C ARG A 571 -24.24 26.83 13.60
N ALA A 572 -24.78 27.71 14.44
CA ALA A 572 -24.64 29.16 14.27
C ALA A 572 -23.16 29.60 14.43
N CYS A 573 -22.49 29.12 15.48
CA CYS A 573 -21.07 29.37 15.75
C CYS A 573 -20.16 28.77 14.65
N GLU A 574 -20.40 27.52 14.24
CA GLU A 574 -19.70 26.88 13.11
C GLU A 574 -19.82 27.74 11.84
N LYS A 575 -21.01 28.26 11.52
CA LYS A 575 -21.25 29.12 10.36
C LYS A 575 -20.55 30.47 10.48
N GLU A 576 -20.53 31.08 11.66
CA GLU A 576 -19.83 32.36 11.92
C GLU A 576 -18.31 32.20 11.73
N ILE A 577 -17.72 31.17 12.33
CA ILE A 577 -16.27 30.88 12.24
C ILE A 577 -15.86 30.61 10.78
N LEU A 578 -16.62 29.77 10.06
CA LEU A 578 -16.36 29.48 8.65
C LEU A 578 -16.53 30.72 7.76
N ALA A 579 -17.51 31.58 8.03
CA ALA A 579 -17.71 32.83 7.28
C ALA A 579 -16.56 33.83 7.51
N ASN A 580 -16.02 33.90 8.72
CA ASN A 580 -14.99 34.85 9.14
C ASN A 580 -13.53 34.39 8.90
N ALA A 581 -13.33 33.21 8.31
CA ALA A 581 -12.02 32.67 7.96
C ALA A 581 -11.38 33.37 6.74
N ASP A 582 -10.05 33.47 6.71
CA ASP A 582 -9.31 33.75 5.47
C ASP A 582 -9.21 32.45 4.62
N VAL A 583 -9.02 31.30 5.29
CA VAL A 583 -8.72 30.01 4.66
C VAL A 583 -9.44 28.87 5.38
N ILE A 584 -10.07 27.98 4.62
CA ILE A 584 -10.65 26.73 5.13
C ILE A 584 -9.80 25.55 4.64
N CYS A 585 -9.29 24.75 5.58
CA CYS A 585 -8.47 23.56 5.34
C CYS A 585 -9.26 22.29 5.66
N CYS A 586 -9.38 21.35 4.72
CA CYS A 586 -10.05 20.06 4.93
C CYS A 586 -9.44 18.99 4.00
N THR A 587 -9.84 17.72 4.14
CA THR A 587 -9.46 16.73 3.11
C THR A 587 -10.29 16.93 1.83
N SER A 588 -9.85 16.40 0.68
CA SER A 588 -10.60 16.50 -0.58
C SER A 588 -12.02 15.95 -0.44
N VAL A 589 -12.19 14.74 0.12
CA VAL A 589 -13.50 14.20 0.54
C VAL A 589 -14.17 15.08 1.60
N GLY A 590 -13.39 15.68 2.51
CA GLY A 590 -13.86 16.58 3.57
C GLY A 590 -14.55 17.85 3.06
N ALA A 591 -14.23 18.34 1.86
CA ALA A 591 -14.90 19.50 1.25
C ALA A 591 -16.41 19.28 1.03
N GLY A 592 -16.85 18.03 0.84
CA GLY A 592 -18.27 17.66 0.77
C GLY A 592 -18.98 17.54 2.13
N ASP A 593 -18.45 18.13 3.21
CA ASP A 593 -19.14 18.21 4.51
C ASP A 593 -20.31 19.18 4.46
N SER A 594 -21.45 18.85 5.09
CA SER A 594 -22.65 19.69 5.04
C SER A 594 -22.50 21.04 5.75
N ARG A 595 -21.46 21.22 6.58
CA ARG A 595 -21.04 22.53 7.12
C ARG A 595 -20.40 23.42 6.06
N ILE A 596 -19.77 22.83 5.04
CA ILE A 596 -19.07 23.50 3.94
C ILE A 596 -19.97 23.67 2.70
N ALA A 597 -20.88 22.72 2.44
CA ALA A 597 -21.63 22.60 1.17
C ALA A 597 -22.42 23.84 0.70
N ASN A 598 -22.74 24.80 1.60
CA ASN A 598 -23.42 26.06 1.25
C ASN A 598 -22.46 27.24 0.97
N LEU A 599 -21.14 27.03 1.09
CA LEU A 599 -20.10 28.02 0.80
C LEU A 599 -19.62 27.88 -0.65
N ARG A 600 -19.21 28.99 -1.27
CA ARG A 600 -18.68 28.99 -2.64
C ARG A 600 -17.25 29.52 -2.67
N PHE A 601 -16.32 28.69 -3.13
CA PHE A 601 -14.89 28.96 -3.12
C PHE A 601 -14.42 29.35 -4.51
N ARG A 602 -14.24 30.66 -4.73
CA ARG A 602 -13.63 31.19 -5.96
C ARG A 602 -12.25 30.56 -6.22
N THR A 603 -11.51 30.29 -5.16
CA THR A 603 -10.10 29.87 -5.20
C THR A 603 -9.94 28.54 -4.47
N VAL A 604 -9.38 27.54 -5.14
CA VAL A 604 -9.16 26.19 -4.60
C VAL A 604 -7.71 25.77 -4.85
N LEU A 605 -7.01 25.35 -3.79
CA LEU A 605 -5.71 24.68 -3.89
C LEU A 605 -5.83 23.25 -3.38
N ILE A 606 -5.33 22.27 -4.15
CA ILE A 606 -5.24 20.87 -3.75
C ILE A 606 -3.76 20.48 -3.73
N ASP A 607 -3.21 20.16 -2.55
CA ASP A 607 -1.84 19.64 -2.40
C ASP A 607 -1.83 18.11 -2.31
N GLU A 608 -0.71 17.51 -2.69
CA GLU A 608 -0.58 16.07 -2.99
C GLU A 608 -1.70 15.54 -3.91
N ALA A 609 -2.19 16.36 -4.85
CA ALA A 609 -3.30 16.05 -5.77
C ALA A 609 -3.06 14.84 -6.68
N THR A 610 -1.81 14.36 -6.78
CA THR A 610 -1.47 13.12 -7.47
C THR A 610 -1.79 11.87 -6.67
N GLN A 611 -1.96 11.95 -5.34
CA GLN A 611 -2.40 10.82 -4.50
C GLN A 611 -3.93 10.61 -4.52
N ALA A 612 -4.69 11.60 -4.99
CA ALA A 612 -6.14 11.57 -5.04
C ALA A 612 -6.64 10.95 -6.36
N SER A 613 -7.80 10.28 -6.32
CA SER A 613 -8.49 9.90 -7.57
C SER A 613 -9.05 11.16 -8.24
N GLU A 614 -9.29 11.09 -9.54
CA GLU A 614 -9.88 12.23 -10.26
C GLU A 614 -11.30 12.60 -9.73
N PRO A 615 -12.23 11.65 -9.48
CA PRO A 615 -13.49 11.96 -8.79
C PRO A 615 -13.34 12.54 -7.39
N GLU A 616 -12.28 12.19 -6.65
CA GLU A 616 -11.97 12.81 -5.35
C GLU A 616 -11.52 14.27 -5.50
N CYS A 617 -10.69 14.57 -6.51
CA CYS A 617 -10.26 15.93 -6.82
C CYS A 617 -11.42 16.85 -7.20
N MET A 618 -12.49 16.31 -7.78
CA MET A 618 -13.66 17.10 -8.20
C MET A 618 -14.47 17.65 -7.02
N ILE A 619 -14.49 16.97 -5.87
CA ILE A 619 -15.30 17.35 -4.69
C ILE A 619 -15.07 18.82 -4.25
N PRO A 620 -13.83 19.30 -4.04
CA PRO A 620 -13.60 20.72 -3.75
C PRO A 620 -13.70 21.65 -4.97
N LEU A 621 -13.52 21.16 -6.20
CA LEU A 621 -13.55 21.99 -7.41
C LEU A 621 -14.96 22.47 -7.77
N VAL A 622 -15.98 21.62 -7.58
CA VAL A 622 -17.39 21.95 -7.93
C VAL A 622 -18.06 22.97 -7.01
N LEU A 623 -17.35 23.45 -5.98
CA LEU A 623 -17.86 24.45 -5.03
C LEU A 623 -17.76 25.90 -5.57
N GLY A 624 -17.88 26.10 -6.89
CA GLY A 624 -17.84 27.40 -7.56
C GLY A 624 -16.44 27.86 -8.00
N CYS A 625 -15.51 26.93 -8.27
CA CYS A 625 -14.10 27.26 -8.51
C CYS A 625 -13.87 28.08 -9.79
N LYS A 626 -13.09 29.17 -9.67
CA LYS A 626 -12.67 30.06 -10.77
C LYS A 626 -11.15 30.26 -10.84
N GLN A 627 -10.41 29.76 -9.86
CA GLN A 627 -8.95 29.70 -9.85
C GLN A 627 -8.50 28.43 -9.10
N ALA A 628 -8.03 27.43 -9.85
CA ALA A 628 -7.61 26.12 -9.35
C ALA A 628 -6.08 25.97 -9.39
N VAL A 629 -5.53 25.44 -8.30
CA VAL A 629 -4.09 25.12 -8.17
C VAL A 629 -3.95 23.67 -7.73
N LEU A 630 -3.46 22.80 -8.62
CA LEU A 630 -3.16 21.40 -8.28
C LEU A 630 -1.65 21.27 -8.04
N VAL A 631 -1.27 20.81 -6.86
CA VAL A 631 0.12 20.65 -6.43
C VAL A 631 0.35 19.17 -6.15
N GLY A 632 1.42 18.59 -6.71
CA GLY A 632 1.65 17.15 -6.62
C GLY A 632 2.98 16.73 -7.23
N ASP A 633 3.14 15.42 -7.46
CA ASP A 633 4.27 14.86 -8.19
C ASP A 633 3.95 13.47 -8.75
N HIS A 634 3.76 13.36 -10.07
CA HIS A 634 3.42 12.10 -10.76
C HIS A 634 4.56 11.06 -10.74
N GLN A 635 5.76 11.47 -10.32
CA GLN A 635 6.89 10.56 -10.08
C GLN A 635 6.84 9.93 -8.67
N GLN A 636 5.93 10.38 -7.80
CA GLN A 636 5.60 9.75 -6.51
C GLN A 636 4.24 9.03 -6.62
N LEU A 637 3.71 8.47 -5.52
CA LEU A 637 2.58 7.53 -5.59
C LEU A 637 1.29 8.19 -6.09
N GLY A 638 0.57 7.44 -6.94
CA GLY A 638 -0.79 7.72 -7.37
C GLY A 638 -1.86 7.23 -6.38
N PRO A 639 -3.15 7.39 -6.69
CA PRO A 639 -4.26 6.88 -5.86
C PRO A 639 -4.25 5.36 -5.71
N ILE A 640 -4.68 4.89 -4.53
CA ILE A 640 -4.82 3.47 -4.20
C ILE A 640 -6.24 3.02 -4.56
N ILE A 641 -6.37 2.27 -5.66
CA ILE A 641 -7.62 1.64 -6.10
C ILE A 641 -7.51 0.14 -5.85
N MET A 642 -8.47 -0.43 -5.10
CA MET A 642 -8.49 -1.83 -4.68
C MET A 642 -9.06 -2.74 -5.77
N ASN A 643 -10.11 -2.31 -6.47
CA ASN A 643 -10.73 -3.06 -7.54
C ASN A 643 -9.88 -3.02 -8.82
N LYS A 644 -9.37 -4.19 -9.23
CA LYS A 644 -8.49 -4.34 -10.40
C LYS A 644 -9.19 -4.12 -11.75
N LYS A 645 -10.52 -4.22 -11.84
CA LYS A 645 -11.28 -3.83 -13.05
C LYS A 645 -11.30 -2.29 -13.14
N ALA A 646 -11.73 -1.60 -12.09
CA ALA A 646 -11.76 -0.13 -12.04
C ALA A 646 -10.37 0.52 -12.21
N ALA A 647 -9.33 -0.06 -11.59
CA ALA A 647 -7.95 0.39 -11.76
C ALA A 647 -7.47 0.27 -13.23
N ARG A 648 -7.71 -0.87 -13.90
CA ARG A 648 -7.34 -1.07 -15.31
C ARG A 648 -8.08 -0.13 -16.26
N ALA A 649 -9.33 0.19 -15.97
CA ALA A 649 -10.12 1.15 -16.75
C ALA A 649 -9.67 2.61 -16.56
N GLY A 650 -8.78 2.89 -15.59
CA GLY A 650 -8.12 4.19 -15.46
C GLY A 650 -8.46 4.99 -14.20
N LEU A 651 -9.27 4.46 -13.28
CA LEU A 651 -9.56 5.14 -12.00
C LEU A 651 -8.30 5.39 -11.15
N CYS A 652 -7.20 4.68 -11.43
CA CYS A 652 -5.90 4.91 -10.80
C CYS A 652 -5.07 6.06 -11.41
N GLN A 653 -5.59 6.78 -12.41
CA GLN A 653 -5.02 8.03 -12.93
C GLN A 653 -5.56 9.20 -12.11
N SER A 654 -4.67 10.07 -11.62
CA SER A 654 -5.06 11.32 -10.98
C SER A 654 -5.42 12.40 -12.01
N LEU A 655 -6.27 13.35 -11.62
CA LEU A 655 -6.61 14.52 -12.44
C LEU A 655 -5.34 15.30 -12.87
N PHE A 656 -4.34 15.37 -11.99
CA PHE A 656 -3.05 15.99 -12.28
C PHE A 656 -2.34 15.28 -13.45
N GLU A 657 -2.27 13.95 -13.44
CA GLU A 657 -1.65 13.16 -14.51
C GLU A 657 -2.40 13.31 -15.83
N ARG A 658 -3.75 13.24 -15.83
CA ARG A 658 -4.55 13.42 -17.06
C ARG A 658 -4.36 14.80 -17.68
N LEU A 659 -4.34 15.87 -16.87
CA LEU A 659 -4.10 17.23 -17.34
C LEU A 659 -2.67 17.44 -17.89
N VAL A 660 -1.66 16.75 -17.34
CA VAL A 660 -0.29 16.74 -17.90
C VAL A 660 -0.27 16.04 -19.26
N ILE A 661 -0.99 14.92 -19.43
CA ILE A 661 -1.09 14.19 -20.71
C ILE A 661 -1.84 15.02 -21.76
N LEU A 662 -2.82 15.83 -21.35
CA LEU A 662 -3.47 16.87 -22.17
C LEU A 662 -2.57 18.08 -22.50
N GLY A 663 -1.28 18.04 -22.15
CA GLY A 663 -0.29 19.05 -22.51
C GLY A 663 -0.24 20.27 -21.58
N ILE A 664 -0.94 20.26 -20.44
CA ILE A 664 -0.81 21.32 -19.42
C ILE A 664 0.53 21.13 -18.70
N ARG A 665 1.57 21.82 -19.18
CA ARG A 665 2.92 21.74 -18.60
C ARG A 665 2.92 22.21 -17.13
N PRO A 666 3.34 21.36 -16.18
CA PRO A 666 3.39 21.74 -14.77
C PRO A 666 4.61 22.63 -14.49
N ILE A 667 4.48 23.52 -13.51
CA ILE A 667 5.59 24.34 -13.03
C ILE A 667 6.43 23.46 -12.09
N ARG A 668 7.65 23.09 -12.49
CA ARG A 668 8.53 22.25 -11.68
C ARG A 668 9.33 23.09 -10.67
N LEU A 669 9.26 22.73 -9.38
CA LEU A 669 10.17 23.27 -8.36
C LEU A 669 11.54 22.58 -8.49
N GLN A 670 12.62 23.36 -8.55
CA GLN A 670 13.93 22.87 -9.01
C GLN A 670 14.94 22.54 -7.90
N VAL A 671 14.77 23.05 -6.67
CA VAL A 671 15.81 23.01 -5.63
C VAL A 671 15.32 22.28 -4.38
N GLN A 672 16.05 21.26 -3.92
CA GLN A 672 15.68 20.42 -2.76
C GLN A 672 16.45 20.80 -1.47
N TYR A 673 15.77 20.73 -0.33
CA TYR A 673 16.26 21.14 1.00
C TYR A 673 16.11 20.06 2.08
N ARG A 674 15.91 18.79 1.70
CA ARG A 674 15.75 17.65 2.62
C ARG A 674 17.07 16.88 2.79
N MET A 675 17.58 16.37 1.68
CA MET A 675 18.49 15.22 1.62
C MET A 675 19.96 15.64 1.50
N HIS A 676 20.89 14.83 2.02
CA HIS A 676 22.31 14.90 1.66
C HIS A 676 22.48 14.77 0.13
N PRO A 677 23.38 15.55 -0.54
CA PRO A 677 23.50 15.55 -2.00
C PRO A 677 23.61 14.16 -2.66
N CYS A 678 24.38 13.23 -2.10
CA CYS A 678 24.52 11.87 -2.67
C CYS A 678 23.20 11.07 -2.67
N LEU A 679 22.29 11.33 -1.72
CA LEU A 679 20.98 10.68 -1.65
C LEU A 679 20.04 11.20 -2.74
N SER A 680 20.20 12.47 -3.13
CA SER A 680 19.41 13.10 -4.20
C SER A 680 19.87 12.71 -5.61
N GLU A 681 21.11 12.23 -5.75
CA GLU A 681 21.79 12.03 -7.04
C GLU A 681 21.06 11.01 -7.92
N PHE A 682 20.82 9.79 -7.41
CA PHE A 682 20.11 8.75 -8.15
C PHE A 682 18.64 9.12 -8.44
N PRO A 683 17.82 9.59 -7.46
CA PRO A 683 16.45 10.04 -7.74
C PRO A 683 16.37 11.18 -8.76
N SER A 684 17.25 12.18 -8.69
CA SER A 684 17.32 13.28 -9.65
C SER A 684 17.51 12.75 -11.08
N ASN A 685 18.55 11.94 -11.28
CA ASN A 685 18.93 11.43 -12.60
C ASN A 685 17.89 10.46 -13.19
N MET A 686 17.23 9.65 -12.37
CA MET A 686 16.34 8.58 -12.84
C MET A 686 14.88 8.98 -12.97
N PHE A 687 14.39 9.93 -12.16
CA PHE A 687 12.97 10.34 -12.13
C PHE A 687 12.71 11.80 -12.53
N TYR A 688 13.73 12.66 -12.56
CA TYR A 688 13.59 14.11 -12.81
C TYR A 688 14.60 14.65 -13.85
N GLU A 689 15.04 13.78 -14.77
CA GLU A 689 16.00 14.08 -15.85
C GLU A 689 17.32 14.75 -15.40
N GLY A 690 17.75 14.57 -14.15
CA GLY A 690 18.92 15.23 -13.55
C GLY A 690 18.70 16.71 -13.18
N THR A 691 17.48 17.22 -13.29
CA THR A 691 17.16 18.65 -13.10
C THR A 691 17.01 19.10 -11.64
N LEU A 692 16.99 18.16 -10.69
CA LEU A 692 16.84 18.47 -9.27
C LEU A 692 18.17 18.93 -8.67
N GLN A 693 18.20 20.20 -8.25
CA GLN A 693 19.36 20.89 -7.69
C GLN A 693 19.38 20.79 -6.15
N ASN A 694 20.57 20.87 -5.56
CA ASN A 694 20.75 20.83 -4.11
C ASN A 694 20.81 22.25 -3.52
N GLY A 695 19.83 22.59 -2.69
CA GLY A 695 19.81 23.84 -1.91
C GLY A 695 20.50 23.74 -0.55
N ILE A 696 21.12 22.60 -0.27
CA ILE A 696 21.83 22.27 0.98
C ILE A 696 23.10 21.51 0.64
N THR A 697 24.18 21.79 1.34
CA THR A 697 25.52 21.23 1.12
C THR A 697 25.71 19.87 1.80
N THR A 698 26.76 19.16 1.36
CA THR A 698 27.33 17.98 2.02
C THR A 698 27.56 18.20 3.52
N GLN A 699 28.19 19.31 3.91
CA GLN A 699 28.56 19.55 5.32
C GLN A 699 27.33 19.79 6.22
N GLU A 700 26.27 20.43 5.72
CA GLU A 700 24.99 20.61 6.43
C GLU A 700 24.17 19.31 6.59
N ARG A 701 24.66 18.19 6.03
CA ARG A 701 24.04 16.87 6.11
C ARG A 701 25.03 15.76 6.51
N ILE A 702 26.19 16.11 7.07
CA ILE A 702 27.08 15.17 7.76
C ILE A 702 26.99 15.42 9.28
N ARG A 703 26.56 14.40 10.03
CA ARG A 703 26.50 14.41 11.50
C ARG A 703 27.81 13.87 12.08
N LYS A 704 28.73 14.77 12.44
CA LYS A 704 30.06 14.44 13.02
C LYS A 704 29.99 13.92 14.46
N ASP A 705 28.82 14.08 15.08
CA ASP A 705 28.40 13.58 16.38
C ASP A 705 28.10 12.06 16.39
N ILE A 706 27.99 11.40 15.23
CA ILE A 706 27.51 10.02 15.11
C ILE A 706 28.59 9.10 14.52
N ASP A 707 29.11 8.19 15.35
CA ASP A 707 29.98 7.08 14.96
C ASP A 707 29.17 5.94 14.31
N PHE A 708 28.62 6.15 13.11
CA PHE A 708 28.02 5.06 12.32
C PHE A 708 29.00 4.55 11.26
N PRO A 709 29.21 3.21 11.12
CA PRO A 709 30.17 2.65 10.17
C PRO A 709 29.65 2.68 8.72
N TRP A 710 29.60 3.87 8.13
CA TRP A 710 29.35 4.03 6.70
C TRP A 710 30.54 3.48 5.88
N PRO A 711 30.31 2.74 4.78
CA PRO A 711 31.39 2.19 3.95
C PRO A 711 32.33 3.27 3.37
N VAL A 712 31.78 4.46 3.12
CA VAL A 712 32.50 5.65 2.66
C VAL A 712 31.95 6.85 3.44
N LEU A 713 32.80 7.52 4.22
CA LEU A 713 32.38 8.49 5.25
C LEU A 713 31.64 9.72 4.70
N GLU A 714 31.97 10.16 3.47
CA GLU A 714 31.34 11.33 2.84
C GLU A 714 30.03 11.01 2.10
N THR A 715 29.66 9.73 2.00
CA THR A 715 28.42 9.28 1.37
C THR A 715 27.63 8.42 2.36
N PRO A 716 26.74 9.02 3.18
CA PRO A 716 25.95 8.32 4.20
C PRO A 716 24.83 7.46 3.58
N MET A 717 25.20 6.52 2.74
CA MET A 717 24.33 5.52 2.13
C MET A 717 25.04 4.18 1.99
N MET A 718 24.30 3.08 2.16
CA MET A 718 24.81 1.75 1.81
C MET A 718 23.70 0.81 1.36
N PHE A 719 24.04 -0.09 0.45
CA PHE A 719 23.25 -1.26 0.10
C PHE A 719 23.93 -2.47 0.73
N TYR A 720 23.30 -3.04 1.76
CA TYR A 720 23.79 -4.21 2.48
C TYR A 720 23.16 -5.48 1.90
N ALA A 721 23.99 -6.30 1.26
CA ALA A 721 23.59 -7.47 0.50
C ALA A 721 23.20 -8.63 1.42
N ASN A 722 21.90 -8.90 1.51
CA ASN A 722 21.34 -10.00 2.30
C ASN A 722 20.88 -11.12 1.35
N LEU A 723 21.41 -12.34 1.53
CA LEU A 723 21.14 -13.49 0.66
C LEU A 723 20.15 -14.51 1.24
N GLY A 724 19.49 -14.20 2.36
CA GLY A 724 18.45 -15.07 2.94
C GLY A 724 17.19 -15.14 2.07
N ASN A 725 16.48 -16.26 2.12
CA ASN A 725 15.28 -16.52 1.30
C ASN A 725 14.08 -15.68 1.76
N GLU A 726 13.10 -15.49 0.87
CA GLU A 726 11.78 -14.95 1.24
C GLU A 726 10.86 -16.06 1.78
N GLU A 727 10.06 -15.72 2.78
CA GLU A 727 9.02 -16.61 3.33
C GLU A 727 7.64 -15.95 3.14
N ILE A 728 6.59 -16.76 2.99
CA ILE A 728 5.20 -16.29 2.98
C ILE A 728 4.83 -15.85 4.41
N SER A 729 4.05 -14.77 4.54
CA SER A 729 3.52 -14.33 5.84
C SER A 729 2.42 -15.24 6.37
N THR A 730 2.14 -15.16 7.66
CA THR A 730 1.03 -15.82 8.37
C THR A 730 -0.36 -15.57 7.77
N SER A 731 -0.50 -14.53 6.94
CA SER A 731 -1.69 -14.15 6.17
C SER A 731 -1.75 -14.69 4.74
N GLY A 732 -0.78 -15.52 4.32
CA GLY A 732 -0.67 -16.13 2.99
C GLY A 732 -0.37 -15.17 1.83
N THR A 733 -0.70 -13.88 1.98
CA THR A 733 -0.76 -12.87 0.92
C THR A 733 0.40 -11.88 0.93
N SER A 734 1.21 -11.87 1.99
CA SER A 734 2.40 -11.02 2.14
C SER A 734 3.68 -11.86 2.22
N TYR A 735 4.82 -11.18 2.29
CA TYR A 735 6.15 -11.80 2.34
C TYR A 735 6.98 -11.18 3.47
N LEU A 736 8.00 -11.91 3.89
CA LEU A 736 9.00 -11.45 4.86
C LEU A 736 10.37 -12.08 4.59
N ASN A 737 11.40 -11.59 5.26
CA ASN A 737 12.76 -12.12 5.18
C ASN A 737 13.44 -12.03 6.55
N ARG A 738 13.70 -13.20 7.17
CA ARG A 738 14.30 -13.29 8.52
C ARG A 738 15.69 -12.68 8.60
N THR A 739 16.51 -12.83 7.54
CA THR A 739 17.86 -12.28 7.48
C THR A 739 17.83 -10.75 7.39
N GLU A 740 16.92 -10.18 6.58
CA GLU A 740 16.74 -8.73 6.55
C GLU A 740 16.22 -8.18 7.88
N ALA A 741 15.24 -8.84 8.53
CA ALA A 741 14.73 -8.38 9.83
C ALA A 741 15.83 -8.39 10.92
N SER A 742 16.64 -9.45 10.98
CA SER A 742 17.78 -9.54 11.91
C SER A 742 18.85 -8.47 11.64
N ASN A 743 19.15 -8.17 10.37
CA ASN A 743 20.11 -7.12 10.04
C ASN A 743 19.53 -5.71 10.25
N CYS A 744 18.21 -5.52 10.10
CA CYS A 744 17.51 -4.28 10.43
C CYS A 744 17.63 -3.94 11.93
N GLU A 745 17.40 -4.90 12.83
CA GLU A 745 17.61 -4.70 14.28
C GLU A 745 19.05 -4.25 14.57
N LYS A 746 20.06 -4.90 13.99
CA LYS A 746 21.48 -4.58 14.23
C LYS A 746 21.82 -3.14 13.80
N ILE A 747 21.26 -2.69 12.68
CA ILE A 747 21.45 -1.32 12.17
C ILE A 747 20.74 -0.31 13.07
N VAL A 748 19.47 -0.55 13.41
CA VAL A 748 18.69 0.26 14.37
C VAL A 748 19.44 0.40 15.70
N THR A 749 19.91 -0.72 16.24
CA THR A 749 20.68 -0.82 17.47
C THR A 749 22.02 -0.10 17.36
N ARG A 750 22.72 -0.15 16.21
CA ARG A 750 23.95 0.63 16.01
C ARG A 750 23.65 2.12 15.94
N PHE A 751 22.62 2.58 15.23
CA PHE A 751 22.21 3.99 15.21
C PHE A 751 21.93 4.51 16.63
N MET A 752 21.13 3.79 17.42
CA MET A 752 20.87 4.16 18.82
C MET A 752 22.14 4.19 19.69
N LYS A 753 23.01 3.17 19.57
CA LYS A 753 24.32 3.14 20.25
C LYS A 753 25.31 4.21 19.76
N SER A 754 25.01 4.87 18.64
CA SER A 754 25.79 5.98 18.06
C SER A 754 25.16 7.35 18.36
N GLY A 755 24.14 7.44 19.22
CA GLY A 755 23.52 8.70 19.65
C GLY A 755 22.28 9.15 18.85
N VAL A 756 21.75 8.33 17.93
CA VAL A 756 20.51 8.64 17.21
C VAL A 756 19.28 8.34 18.08
N MET A 757 18.36 9.30 18.21
CA MET A 757 17.10 9.08 18.94
C MET A 757 16.16 8.16 18.14
N PRO A 758 15.35 7.29 18.78
CA PRO A 758 14.42 6.41 18.06
C PRO A 758 13.49 7.12 17.07
N SER A 759 12.96 8.28 17.46
CA SER A 759 12.06 9.11 16.64
C SER A 759 12.70 9.63 15.34
N GLN A 760 14.03 9.72 15.29
CA GLN A 760 14.82 10.14 14.11
C GLN A 760 14.99 9.03 13.07
N ILE A 761 14.64 7.78 13.41
CA ILE A 761 14.78 6.58 12.57
C ILE A 761 13.40 6.22 11.97
N GLY A 762 13.39 5.76 10.73
CA GLY A 762 12.24 5.09 10.12
C GLY A 762 12.65 3.81 9.39
N VAL A 763 11.82 2.77 9.50
CA VAL A 763 11.99 1.51 8.77
C VAL A 763 10.85 1.36 7.76
N VAL A 764 11.23 1.29 6.49
CA VAL A 764 10.33 1.18 5.34
C VAL A 764 10.39 -0.23 4.79
N THR A 765 9.23 -0.86 4.56
CA THR A 765 9.13 -2.16 3.86
C THR A 765 7.89 -2.18 2.96
N PRO A 766 7.94 -2.74 1.74
CA PRO A 766 6.76 -2.85 0.88
C PRO A 766 5.83 -4.01 1.26
N TYR A 767 6.20 -4.85 2.23
CA TYR A 767 5.40 -6.00 2.66
C TYR A 767 4.99 -5.89 4.13
N GLU A 768 3.69 -6.04 4.37
CA GLU A 768 3.06 -5.98 5.69
C GLU A 768 3.53 -7.12 6.61
N GLY A 769 3.74 -8.32 6.06
CA GLY A 769 4.32 -9.46 6.80
C GLY A 769 5.71 -9.14 7.37
N GLN A 770 6.54 -8.44 6.60
CA GLN A 770 7.83 -7.94 7.08
C GLN A 770 7.68 -6.79 8.08
N ARG A 771 6.65 -5.93 7.94
CA ARG A 771 6.38 -4.83 8.89
C ARG A 771 6.11 -5.39 10.29
N SER A 772 5.12 -6.28 10.41
CA SER A 772 4.80 -6.96 11.67
C SER A 772 5.99 -7.75 12.21
N TYR A 773 6.68 -8.52 11.35
CA TYR A 773 7.82 -9.33 11.80
C TYR A 773 9.03 -8.49 12.25
N ILE A 774 9.30 -7.33 11.65
CA ILE A 774 10.38 -6.43 12.13
C ILE A 774 10.03 -5.85 13.51
N VAL A 775 8.80 -5.36 13.72
CA VAL A 775 8.36 -4.85 15.03
C VAL A 775 8.49 -5.93 16.10
N GLN A 776 7.93 -7.11 15.85
CA GLN A 776 7.97 -8.26 16.76
C GLN A 776 9.43 -8.69 17.03
N TYR A 777 10.26 -8.82 15.99
CA TYR A 777 11.65 -9.24 16.14
C TYR A 777 12.46 -8.28 17.02
N MET A 778 12.30 -6.96 16.85
CA MET A 778 12.98 -5.96 17.68
C MET A 778 12.50 -5.98 19.14
N GLN A 779 11.21 -6.21 19.40
CA GLN A 779 10.68 -6.31 20.76
C GLN A 779 11.14 -7.57 21.52
N PHE A 780 11.42 -8.68 20.83
CA PHE A 780 11.88 -9.93 21.47
C PHE A 780 13.40 -10.11 21.49
N ASN A 781 14.11 -9.65 20.45
CA ASN A 781 15.55 -9.90 20.26
C ASN A 781 16.43 -8.64 20.35
N GLY A 782 15.83 -7.44 20.47
CA GLY A 782 16.56 -6.18 20.53
C GLY A 782 17.47 -6.07 21.75
N SER A 783 18.73 -5.71 21.54
CA SER A 783 19.77 -5.64 22.60
C SER A 783 19.70 -4.41 23.54
N LEU A 784 18.61 -3.64 23.50
CA LEU A 784 18.36 -2.43 24.30
C LEU A 784 16.99 -2.51 25.00
N ARG A 785 16.64 -1.51 25.81
CA ARG A 785 15.31 -1.45 26.46
C ARG A 785 14.20 -1.49 25.40
N LYS A 786 13.22 -2.39 25.55
CA LYS A 786 12.16 -2.65 24.58
C LYS A 786 11.47 -1.36 24.10
N ASP A 787 11.20 -0.44 25.02
CA ASP A 787 10.45 0.79 24.74
C ASP A 787 11.16 1.73 23.75
N LEU A 788 12.49 1.69 23.67
CA LEU A 788 13.24 2.44 22.65
C LEU A 788 12.94 1.94 21.22
N TYR A 789 12.69 0.64 21.04
CA TYR A 789 12.26 0.12 19.75
C TYR A 789 10.78 0.44 19.46
N LYS A 790 9.97 0.74 20.48
CA LYS A 790 8.55 1.09 20.32
C LYS A 790 8.35 2.47 19.72
N GLU A 791 9.26 3.40 19.99
CA GLU A 791 9.27 4.75 19.39
C GLU A 791 9.67 4.76 17.90
N ILE A 792 10.15 3.65 17.35
CA ILE A 792 10.62 3.57 15.95
C ILE A 792 9.44 3.33 15.00
N GLU A 793 9.37 4.16 13.98
CA GLU A 793 8.32 4.11 12.96
C GLU A 793 8.62 3.02 11.93
N VAL A 794 7.86 1.92 11.96
CA VAL A 794 7.98 0.78 11.03
C VAL A 794 6.70 0.69 10.20
N ALA A 795 6.75 1.04 8.91
CA ALA A 795 5.56 1.18 8.07
C ALA A 795 5.82 0.94 6.57
N SER A 796 4.75 0.94 5.76
CA SER A 796 4.86 0.78 4.31
C SER A 796 5.35 2.04 3.61
N VAL A 797 5.86 1.88 2.37
CA VAL A 797 6.25 3.00 1.49
C VAL A 797 5.11 4.02 1.35
N ASP A 798 3.87 3.54 1.24
CA ASP A 798 2.66 4.36 1.12
C ASP A 798 2.41 5.18 2.40
N ALA A 799 2.50 4.53 3.57
CA ALA A 799 2.29 5.18 4.86
C ALA A 799 3.37 6.24 5.20
N PHE A 800 4.56 6.10 4.62
CA PHE A 800 5.67 7.06 4.73
C PHE A 800 5.60 8.26 3.76
N GLN A 801 4.63 8.32 2.84
CA GLN A 801 4.46 9.49 1.97
C GLN A 801 4.11 10.74 2.79
N GLY A 802 4.53 11.92 2.32
CA GLY A 802 4.45 13.18 3.08
C GLY A 802 5.39 13.29 4.30
N ARG A 803 5.92 12.18 4.83
CA ARG A 803 6.83 12.15 5.99
C ARG A 803 8.31 12.26 5.58
N GLU A 804 9.15 12.51 6.57
CA GLU A 804 10.62 12.43 6.48
C GLU A 804 11.23 12.00 7.82
N LYS A 805 12.44 11.44 7.77
CA LYS A 805 13.26 11.04 8.94
C LYS A 805 14.70 11.46 8.73
N ASP A 806 15.50 11.44 9.79
CA ASP A 806 16.93 11.69 9.65
C ASP A 806 17.64 10.49 9.01
N TYR A 807 17.29 9.27 9.44
CA TYR A 807 17.78 8.02 8.86
C TYR A 807 16.63 7.10 8.44
N ILE A 808 16.79 6.45 7.28
CA ILE A 808 15.83 5.48 6.74
C ILE A 808 16.51 4.14 6.50
N ILE A 809 15.85 3.06 6.91
CA ILE A 809 16.23 1.68 6.59
C ILE A 809 15.15 1.09 5.69
N LEU A 810 15.52 0.66 4.47
CA LEU A 810 14.61 0.06 3.50
C LEU A 810 14.84 -1.47 3.45
N SER A 811 13.85 -2.26 3.85
CA SER A 811 13.85 -3.72 3.66
C SER A 811 13.15 -4.06 2.33
N CYS A 812 13.86 -4.73 1.43
CA CYS A 812 13.35 -5.14 0.11
C CYS A 812 12.59 -6.47 0.14
N VAL A 813 12.90 -7.35 1.10
CA VAL A 813 12.34 -8.70 1.32
C VAL A 813 12.65 -9.72 0.24
N ARG A 814 12.47 -9.38 -1.03
CA ARG A 814 12.32 -10.36 -2.12
C ARG A 814 13.64 -11.03 -2.50
N SER A 815 13.60 -12.36 -2.48
CA SER A 815 14.71 -13.28 -2.59
C SER A 815 14.18 -14.64 -3.07
N ASN A 816 13.85 -14.72 -4.38
CA ASN A 816 13.25 -15.87 -5.06
C ASN A 816 13.83 -16.05 -6.48
N GLU A 817 13.75 -17.26 -7.05
CA GLU A 817 14.40 -17.56 -8.33
C GLU A 817 13.53 -17.28 -9.57
N HIS A 818 12.20 -17.21 -9.46
CA HIS A 818 11.30 -17.22 -10.64
C HIS A 818 10.15 -16.21 -10.62
N GLN A 819 9.79 -15.63 -9.48
CA GLN A 819 8.50 -14.93 -9.28
C GLN A 819 8.61 -13.39 -9.35
N GLY A 820 9.80 -12.86 -9.64
CA GLY A 820 10.05 -11.43 -9.73
C GLY A 820 9.89 -10.69 -8.40
N ILE A 821 9.86 -9.35 -8.47
CA ILE A 821 10.01 -8.47 -7.29
C ILE A 821 8.69 -7.87 -6.77
N GLY A 822 7.55 -8.15 -7.39
CA GLY A 822 6.23 -7.70 -6.92
C GLY A 822 6.13 -6.16 -6.84
N PHE A 823 5.68 -5.64 -5.69
CA PHE A 823 5.47 -4.21 -5.45
C PHE A 823 6.74 -3.34 -5.60
N LEU A 824 7.94 -3.93 -5.55
CA LEU A 824 9.20 -3.24 -5.81
C LEU A 824 9.39 -2.81 -7.29
N SER A 825 8.51 -3.23 -8.21
CA SER A 825 8.61 -2.88 -9.63
C SER A 825 8.10 -1.48 -9.97
N ASP A 826 7.20 -0.88 -9.16
CA ASP A 826 6.69 0.48 -9.40
C ASP A 826 7.81 1.51 -9.15
N PRO A 827 8.24 2.28 -10.19
CA PRO A 827 9.29 3.28 -10.04
C PRO A 827 8.97 4.33 -8.98
N ARG A 828 7.68 4.67 -8.81
CA ARG A 828 7.18 5.70 -7.90
C ARG A 828 7.30 5.27 -6.44
N ARG A 829 7.12 3.97 -6.15
CA ARG A 829 7.39 3.37 -4.83
C ARG A 829 8.86 3.50 -4.47
N LEU A 830 9.77 3.17 -5.39
CA LEU A 830 11.20 3.31 -5.14
C LEU A 830 11.61 4.79 -4.95
N ASN A 831 11.09 5.69 -5.78
CA ASN A 831 11.35 7.13 -5.67
C ASN A 831 10.91 7.68 -4.30
N VAL A 832 9.70 7.35 -3.82
CA VAL A 832 9.26 7.73 -2.47
C VAL A 832 10.19 7.15 -1.41
N ALA A 833 10.50 5.85 -1.45
CA ALA A 833 11.32 5.18 -0.44
C ALA A 833 12.73 5.78 -0.31
N LEU A 834 13.42 6.04 -1.44
CA LEU A 834 14.77 6.63 -1.44
C LEU A 834 14.80 8.07 -0.91
N THR A 835 13.68 8.80 -0.98
CA THR A 835 13.63 10.25 -0.73
C THR A 835 12.98 10.64 0.61
N ARG A 836 12.89 9.69 1.56
CA ARG A 836 12.38 9.95 2.93
C ARG A 836 13.46 10.41 3.92
N ALA A 837 14.73 10.11 3.68
CA ALA A 837 15.83 10.44 4.60
C ALA A 837 16.39 11.86 4.41
N LYS A 838 16.89 12.45 5.49
CA LYS A 838 17.66 13.71 5.45
C LYS A 838 19.16 13.46 5.46
N TYR A 839 19.64 12.62 6.39
CA TYR A 839 21.06 12.40 6.66
C TYR A 839 21.59 11.08 6.13
N GLY A 840 20.82 9.97 6.11
CA GLY A 840 21.33 8.72 5.52
C GLY A 840 20.32 7.62 5.24
N VAL A 841 20.68 6.72 4.31
CA VAL A 841 19.83 5.61 3.82
C VAL A 841 20.58 4.28 3.88
N VAL A 842 19.98 3.27 4.48
CA VAL A 842 20.46 1.88 4.44
C VAL A 842 19.45 1.01 3.71
N ILE A 843 19.87 0.34 2.64
CA ILE A 843 19.02 -0.60 1.88
C ILE A 843 19.44 -2.03 2.21
N LEU A 844 18.47 -2.86 2.59
CA LEU A 844 18.60 -4.29 2.83
C LEU A 844 17.91 -5.04 1.70
N GLY A 845 18.58 -5.97 1.05
CA GLY A 845 17.97 -6.78 0.00
C GLY A 845 18.92 -7.77 -0.66
N ASN A 846 18.38 -8.67 -1.49
CA ASN A 846 19.16 -9.60 -2.29
C ASN A 846 19.54 -8.97 -3.66
N PRO A 847 20.82 -8.62 -3.91
CA PRO A 847 21.21 -7.97 -5.16
C PRO A 847 20.95 -8.84 -6.40
N LYS A 848 21.06 -10.18 -6.29
CA LYS A 848 20.93 -11.12 -7.42
C LYS A 848 19.52 -11.15 -8.00
N ILE A 849 18.51 -10.87 -7.18
CA ILE A 849 17.09 -10.92 -7.58
C ILE A 849 16.64 -9.52 -8.02
N LEU A 850 17.04 -8.49 -7.27
CA LEU A 850 16.75 -7.09 -7.60
C LEU A 850 17.41 -6.67 -8.93
N SER A 851 18.65 -7.09 -9.22
CA SER A 851 19.35 -6.74 -10.47
C SER A 851 18.69 -7.28 -11.75
N ARG A 852 17.66 -8.12 -11.65
CA ARG A 852 16.84 -8.58 -12.78
C ARG A 852 15.87 -7.49 -13.29
N HIS A 853 15.52 -6.51 -12.45
CA HIS A 853 14.66 -5.40 -12.83
C HIS A 853 15.51 -4.18 -13.27
N PRO A 854 15.28 -3.56 -14.45
CA PRO A 854 16.16 -2.51 -14.97
C PRO A 854 16.43 -1.36 -14.00
N LEU A 855 15.40 -0.83 -13.33
CA LEU A 855 15.55 0.27 -12.37
C LEU A 855 16.43 -0.11 -11.15
N TRP A 856 16.30 -1.35 -10.66
CA TRP A 856 17.10 -1.86 -9.54
C TRP A 856 18.51 -2.23 -9.96
N HIS A 857 18.71 -2.70 -11.20
CA HIS A 857 20.03 -2.86 -11.79
C HIS A 857 20.79 -1.52 -11.80
N HIS A 858 20.16 -0.43 -12.25
CA HIS A 858 20.77 0.90 -12.22
C HIS A 858 21.07 1.38 -10.78
N LEU A 859 20.19 1.12 -9.81
CA LEU A 859 20.43 1.46 -8.40
C LEU A 859 21.64 0.69 -7.83
N LEU A 860 21.70 -0.62 -8.08
CA LEU A 860 22.80 -1.49 -7.61
C LEU A 860 24.14 -1.14 -8.29
N VAL A 861 24.13 -0.76 -9.56
CA VAL A 861 25.32 -0.25 -10.26
C VAL A 861 25.78 1.07 -9.63
N HIS A 862 24.89 2.04 -9.42
CA HIS A 862 25.22 3.32 -8.77
C HIS A 862 25.82 3.12 -7.36
N TYR A 863 25.22 2.26 -6.53
CA TYR A 863 25.77 1.95 -5.21
C TYR A 863 27.11 1.21 -5.29
N LYS A 864 27.35 0.38 -6.31
CA LYS A 864 28.63 -0.29 -6.52
C LYS A 864 29.73 0.68 -6.98
N GLU A 865 29.42 1.59 -7.90
CA GLU A 865 30.33 2.62 -8.41
C GLU A 865 30.78 3.60 -7.30
N LYS A 866 29.92 3.86 -6.31
CA LYS A 866 30.24 4.68 -5.13
C LYS A 866 30.97 3.92 -4.01
N GLY A 867 31.18 2.60 -4.14
CA GLY A 867 31.72 1.75 -3.06
C GLY A 867 30.72 1.45 -1.93
N CYS A 868 29.46 1.87 -2.07
CA CYS A 868 28.40 1.75 -1.07
C CYS A 868 27.66 0.39 -1.09
N LEU A 869 27.93 -0.49 -2.06
CA LEU A 869 27.42 -1.86 -2.08
C LEU A 869 28.31 -2.78 -1.24
N VAL A 870 27.78 -3.32 -0.14
CA VAL A 870 28.57 -4.05 0.86
C VAL A 870 27.95 -5.38 1.32
N ASP A 871 28.80 -6.28 1.79
CA ASP A 871 28.46 -7.51 2.50
C ASP A 871 29.33 -7.67 3.78
N GLY A 872 29.27 -8.83 4.43
CA GLY A 872 29.96 -9.09 5.70
C GLY A 872 29.13 -8.78 6.94
N ALA A 873 29.78 -8.45 8.05
CA ALA A 873 29.14 -8.09 9.31
C ALA A 873 29.18 -6.56 9.52
N LEU A 874 28.21 -6.00 10.25
CA LEU A 874 28.08 -4.54 10.43
C LEU A 874 29.32 -3.87 11.09
N ASN A 875 30.15 -4.63 11.80
CA ASN A 875 31.42 -4.17 12.39
C ASN A 875 32.65 -4.40 11.49
N ASN A 876 32.49 -5.03 10.34
CA ASN A 876 33.55 -5.37 9.37
C ASN A 876 32.93 -5.52 7.98
N LEU A 877 32.31 -4.44 7.49
CA LEU A 877 31.68 -4.37 6.18
C LEU A 877 32.74 -4.42 5.08
N ARG A 878 32.43 -5.11 3.97
CA ARG A 878 33.32 -5.26 2.82
C ARG A 878 32.59 -4.90 1.53
N VAL A 879 33.27 -4.29 0.57
CA VAL A 879 32.68 -3.97 -0.74
C VAL A 879 32.33 -5.28 -1.46
N SER A 880 31.06 -5.41 -1.88
CA SER A 880 30.57 -6.69 -2.39
C SER A 880 31.04 -6.98 -3.81
N MET A 881 31.62 -8.15 -4.00
CA MET A 881 32.18 -8.59 -5.29
C MET A 881 31.11 -9.11 -6.27
N ILE A 882 29.83 -9.19 -5.85
CA ILE A 882 28.71 -9.67 -6.68
C ILE A 882 28.68 -8.93 -8.03
N GLN A 883 28.63 -9.68 -9.13
CA GLN A 883 28.49 -9.15 -10.48
C GLN A 883 27.04 -9.18 -10.94
N PHE A 884 26.66 -8.23 -11.80
CA PHE A 884 25.29 -8.07 -12.30
C PHE A 884 25.25 -8.23 -13.81
N ASN A 885 24.55 -9.25 -14.31
CA ASN A 885 24.21 -9.32 -15.73
C ASN A 885 23.22 -8.19 -16.06
N ARG A 886 23.42 -7.49 -17.18
CA ARG A 886 22.48 -6.48 -17.67
C ARG A 886 21.16 -7.18 -18.04
N PRO A 887 20.00 -6.75 -17.50
CA PRO A 887 18.72 -7.35 -17.87
C PRO A 887 18.41 -7.08 -19.35
N ARG A 888 17.86 -8.09 -20.04
CA ARG A 888 17.41 -7.94 -21.43
C ARG A 888 16.31 -6.87 -21.50
N LYS A 889 16.41 -5.91 -22.43
CA LYS A 889 15.38 -4.88 -22.63
C LYS A 889 14.11 -5.52 -23.18
N THR A 890 13.05 -5.59 -22.38
CA THR A 890 11.70 -5.88 -22.87
C THR A 890 11.15 -4.63 -23.55
N TYR A 891 10.89 -4.70 -24.86
CA TYR A 891 10.30 -3.59 -25.61
C TYR A 891 8.81 -3.46 -25.23
N ARG A 892 8.42 -2.38 -24.56
CA ARG A 892 7.01 -2.06 -24.23
C ARG A 892 6.51 -0.89 -25.07
N LYS A 893 5.23 -0.93 -25.43
CA LYS A 893 4.57 0.02 -26.34
C LYS A 893 4.13 1.33 -25.66
N ASP A 894 4.37 1.43 -24.35
CA ASP A 894 3.74 2.40 -23.44
C ASP A 894 4.55 3.70 -23.26
N ASP A 895 5.71 3.83 -23.92
CA ASP A 895 6.68 4.94 -23.72
C ASP A 895 6.18 6.32 -24.23
N LYS A 896 4.90 6.43 -24.65
CA LYS A 896 4.21 7.68 -24.96
C LYS A 896 4.34 8.72 -23.83
N PHE A 897 4.40 8.26 -22.58
CA PHE A 897 4.58 9.15 -21.42
C PHE A 897 5.90 9.93 -21.48
N ARG A 898 6.99 9.33 -21.99
CA ARG A 898 8.30 9.99 -22.07
C ARG A 898 8.43 10.95 -23.24
N GLN A 899 7.84 10.62 -24.41
CA GLN A 899 7.91 11.52 -25.58
C GLN A 899 7.22 12.87 -25.35
N GLY A 900 6.21 12.95 -24.48
CA GLY A 900 5.56 14.21 -24.12
C GLY A 900 6.38 15.16 -23.24
N LEU A 901 7.40 14.67 -22.51
CA LEU A 901 8.14 15.47 -21.53
C LEU A 901 9.35 16.24 -22.08
N ALA A 902 9.76 15.99 -23.33
CA ALA A 902 11.04 16.47 -23.90
C ALA A 902 11.18 18.02 -24.04
N HIS A 903 10.15 18.80 -23.71
CA HIS A 903 10.16 20.26 -23.76
C HIS A 903 9.61 20.91 -22.47
N GLN A 904 10.17 20.55 -21.31
CA GLN A 904 10.09 21.40 -20.12
C GLN A 904 11.06 22.59 -20.28
N VAL A 905 10.55 23.81 -20.25
CA VAL A 905 11.33 25.05 -20.43
C VAL A 905 12.03 25.39 -19.11
N ASP A 906 13.33 25.70 -19.16
CA ASP A 906 14.05 26.11 -17.95
C ASP A 906 13.63 27.53 -17.54
N ALA A 907 13.54 27.78 -16.24
CA ALA A 907 13.26 29.11 -15.68
C ALA A 907 14.31 30.16 -16.09
N ARG A 908 15.48 29.74 -16.60
CA ARG A 908 16.51 30.60 -17.20
C ARG A 908 16.19 31.06 -18.62
N GLU A 909 15.53 30.25 -19.44
CA GLU A 909 15.27 30.56 -20.86
C GLU A 909 14.25 31.71 -21.00
N ALA A 910 13.35 31.86 -20.04
CA ALA A 910 12.34 32.91 -19.97
C ALA A 910 12.89 34.35 -19.83
N PHE A 911 14.21 34.53 -19.77
CA PHE A 911 14.87 35.84 -19.67
C PHE A 911 15.57 36.31 -20.97
N ALA A 912 15.54 35.50 -22.04
CA ALA A 912 16.05 35.93 -23.35
C ALA A 912 15.10 36.95 -24.02
N LYS A 913 15.65 38.06 -24.53
CA LYS A 913 14.87 39.05 -25.31
C LYS A 913 14.61 38.53 -26.73
N PRO A 914 13.47 38.85 -27.35
CA PRO A 914 13.20 38.49 -28.74
C PRO A 914 14.11 39.27 -29.72
N PRO A 915 14.62 38.64 -30.79
CA PRO A 915 15.37 39.33 -31.84
C PRO A 915 14.43 40.07 -32.81
N MET A 916 14.92 41.19 -33.37
CA MET A 916 14.26 41.94 -34.44
C MET A 916 14.65 41.37 -35.82
N PRO A 917 13.78 41.44 -36.84
CA PRO A 917 14.08 40.96 -38.19
C PRO A 917 14.78 42.03 -39.04
N ASN A 918 15.88 41.68 -39.73
CA ASN A 918 16.11 42.13 -41.10
C ASN A 918 17.22 41.35 -41.87
N ASP A 919 16.77 40.69 -42.93
CA ASP A 919 17.28 40.76 -44.31
C ASP A 919 18.74 40.42 -44.75
N ASN A 920 18.80 39.48 -45.71
CA ASN A 920 19.73 39.37 -46.86
C ASN A 920 21.28 39.45 -46.69
N ARG A 921 21.96 38.30 -46.87
CA ARG A 921 22.76 38.00 -48.10
C ARG A 921 23.24 36.54 -48.23
N ARG A 922 23.69 36.18 -49.44
CA ARG A 922 23.77 34.81 -50.01
C ARG A 922 25.08 34.03 -49.71
N SER A 923 24.91 32.72 -49.51
CA SER A 923 25.70 31.58 -50.02
C SER A 923 27.23 31.46 -49.78
N ALA A 924 27.62 30.37 -49.10
CA ALA A 924 28.54 29.35 -49.63
C ALA A 924 28.26 27.97 -48.97
N LYS A 925 28.55 26.86 -49.68
CA LYS A 925 28.10 25.49 -49.34
C LYS A 925 28.89 24.79 -48.22
N GLY A 926 28.24 23.87 -47.51
CA GLY A 926 28.86 22.79 -46.72
C GLY A 926 27.84 21.69 -46.36
N TYR A 927 28.03 20.48 -46.90
CA TYR A 927 27.21 19.28 -46.67
C TYR A 927 27.28 18.78 -45.21
N ASP A 928 26.28 18.08 -44.65
CA ASP A 928 24.85 18.10 -45.00
C ASP A 928 24.02 17.65 -43.77
N GLN A 929 22.72 17.89 -43.82
CA GLN A 929 21.75 17.47 -42.81
C GLN A 929 20.74 16.53 -43.48
N ASP A 930 20.15 15.57 -42.74
CA ASP A 930 18.72 15.29 -42.95
C ASP A 930 18.05 14.52 -41.81
N PHE A 931 16.86 14.98 -41.47
CA PHE A 931 15.85 14.29 -40.67
C PHE A 931 14.49 14.94 -40.97
N ILE A 932 13.41 14.16 -40.94
CA ILE A 932 12.04 14.55 -41.27
C ILE A 932 11.76 14.75 -42.78
N GLN A 933 11.15 13.74 -43.39
CA GLN A 933 10.09 13.97 -44.36
C GLN A 933 8.84 13.19 -43.92
N THR A 934 7.69 13.85 -44.00
CA THR A 934 6.36 13.31 -43.64
C THR A 934 5.72 12.63 -44.85
N HIS A 935 5.08 11.47 -44.70
CA HIS A 935 3.91 11.07 -45.50
C HIS A 935 3.25 9.79 -44.94
N ASP A 936 1.93 9.82 -44.74
CA ASP A 936 1.07 8.63 -44.86
C ASP A 936 0.79 8.35 -46.34
N PRO A 937 0.55 7.07 -46.71
CA PRO A 937 -0.73 6.78 -47.35
C PRO A 937 -1.40 5.46 -46.88
N VAL A 938 -2.69 5.34 -47.19
CA VAL A 938 -3.58 4.22 -46.83
C VAL A 938 -3.25 2.93 -47.60
N GLY A 939 -3.40 1.77 -46.94
CA GLY A 939 -3.37 0.43 -47.53
C GLY A 939 -4.28 -0.55 -46.76
N TYR A 940 -4.87 -1.54 -47.45
CA TYR A 940 -6.01 -2.34 -46.95
C TYR A 940 -5.76 -3.85 -47.07
N ILE A 941 -5.95 -4.58 -45.95
CA ILE A 941 -6.50 -5.95 -45.76
C ILE A 941 -6.30 -6.94 -46.95
N PRO A 942 -5.62 -8.10 -46.73
CA PRO A 942 -6.34 -9.23 -46.09
C PRO A 942 -5.57 -10.11 -45.08
N SER A 943 -6.37 -10.99 -44.46
CA SER A 943 -6.02 -11.96 -43.41
C SER A 943 -5.49 -13.30 -43.96
N GLU A 944 -5.22 -14.22 -43.03
CA GLU A 944 -5.03 -15.68 -43.22
C GLU A 944 -3.73 -16.18 -43.88
N LEU A 945 -2.90 -16.86 -43.07
CA LEU A 945 -2.35 -18.17 -43.40
C LEU A 945 -1.92 -18.91 -42.12
N GLY A 946 -2.16 -20.22 -42.08
CA GLY A 946 -2.13 -21.02 -40.85
C GLY A 946 -0.79 -21.65 -40.47
N SER A 947 -0.78 -22.19 -39.26
CA SER A 947 0.24 -23.02 -38.61
C SER A 947 0.75 -24.23 -39.42
N LEU A 948 2.06 -24.50 -39.35
CA LEU A 948 2.66 -25.85 -39.32
C LEU A 948 3.93 -25.86 -38.43
N PRO A 949 4.40 -27.02 -37.92
CA PRO A 949 5.23 -27.09 -36.71
C PRO A 949 6.75 -27.30 -36.93
N SER A 950 7.45 -27.44 -35.80
CA SER A 950 8.90 -27.45 -35.56
C SER A 950 9.73 -28.60 -36.15
N SER A 951 11.00 -28.32 -36.50
CA SER A 951 12.14 -29.07 -35.92
C SER A 951 13.51 -28.37 -36.11
N GLN A 952 14.43 -28.66 -35.16
CA GLN A 952 15.91 -28.63 -35.19
C GLN A 952 16.55 -27.91 -33.98
N PHE A 953 17.23 -28.70 -33.14
CA PHE A 953 18.11 -28.26 -32.06
C PHE A 953 19.58 -28.45 -32.46
N SER A 954 20.49 -27.70 -31.83
CA SER A 954 21.94 -27.92 -31.90
C SER A 954 22.59 -27.64 -30.55
N ILE A 955 23.49 -28.52 -30.10
CA ILE A 955 24.15 -28.47 -28.78
C ILE A 955 25.68 -28.49 -28.97
N PRO A 956 26.46 -27.55 -28.38
CA PRO A 956 27.91 -27.66 -28.31
C PRO A 956 28.36 -28.63 -27.20
N PHE A 957 29.37 -29.46 -27.49
CA PHE A 957 29.88 -30.50 -26.60
C PHE A 957 30.72 -29.99 -25.41
N ILE A 958 30.75 -30.80 -24.34
CA ILE A 958 31.80 -30.79 -23.32
C ILE A 958 32.64 -32.07 -23.51
N PRO A 959 33.98 -31.99 -23.64
CA PRO A 959 34.86 -33.15 -23.55
C PRO A 959 35.27 -33.40 -22.08
N SER A 960 35.18 -34.65 -21.63
CA SER A 960 35.84 -35.12 -20.41
C SER A 960 36.60 -36.42 -20.72
N ALA A 961 37.78 -36.57 -20.13
CA ALA A 961 38.61 -37.76 -20.25
C ALA A 961 39.48 -37.90 -18.98
N SER A 962 39.78 -39.13 -18.58
CA SER A 962 40.41 -39.48 -17.31
C SER A 962 41.75 -40.20 -17.50
N GLY A 963 42.72 -39.94 -16.61
CA GLY A 963 44.00 -40.66 -16.57
C GLY A 963 44.99 -40.01 -15.57
N PRO A 964 45.90 -40.76 -14.91
CA PRO A 964 46.47 -40.33 -13.62
C PRO A 964 48.02 -40.31 -13.53
N PHE A 965 48.50 -40.03 -12.30
CA PHE A 965 49.84 -40.27 -11.71
C PHE A 965 50.93 -39.17 -11.71
N THR A 966 51.76 -39.25 -10.65
CA THR A 966 52.93 -38.43 -10.23
C THR A 966 52.62 -36.97 -9.85
N GLN A 967 52.98 -36.41 -8.68
CA GLN A 967 54.18 -36.45 -7.79
C GLN A 967 55.29 -35.42 -8.12
N ASP A 968 55.19 -34.27 -7.43
CA ASP A 968 56.22 -33.68 -6.55
C ASP A 968 57.53 -33.06 -7.12
N LEU A 969 58.26 -32.36 -6.22
CA LEU A 969 59.67 -31.91 -6.29
C LEU A 969 60.10 -30.76 -7.25
N SER A 970 59.95 -29.53 -6.74
CA SER A 970 61.07 -28.65 -6.29
C SER A 970 62.22 -28.14 -7.21
N GLN A 971 62.74 -26.95 -6.83
CA GLN A 971 64.14 -26.44 -6.98
C GLN A 971 64.68 -25.88 -8.34
N SER A 972 64.56 -24.55 -8.48
CA SER A 972 65.67 -23.56 -8.63
C SER A 972 66.97 -23.84 -9.43
N SER A 973 67.24 -23.00 -10.45
CA SER A 973 68.58 -22.46 -10.81
C SER A 973 68.43 -21.25 -11.78
N VAL A 974 68.89 -20.03 -11.48
CA VAL A 974 70.26 -19.43 -11.54
C VAL A 974 70.65 -18.82 -12.90
N PHE A 975 70.82 -17.50 -12.89
CA PHE A 975 71.63 -16.57 -13.73
C PHE A 975 72.25 -17.02 -15.07
N ASN A 976 72.19 -16.12 -16.07
CA ASN A 976 73.41 -15.46 -16.56
C ASN A 976 73.20 -14.04 -17.14
N ARG A 977 74.29 -13.28 -17.36
CA ARG A 977 74.34 -11.87 -17.81
C ARG A 977 74.83 -11.73 -19.27
N LYS A 978 74.51 -10.59 -19.89
CA LYS A 978 75.43 -9.86 -20.80
C LYS A 978 75.23 -8.34 -20.69
N LYS A 979 76.19 -7.53 -21.17
CA LYS A 979 76.43 -6.14 -20.73
C LYS A 979 77.23 -5.31 -21.77
N GLN A 980 76.84 -4.06 -22.01
CA GLN A 980 77.59 -2.89 -22.55
C GLN A 980 76.65 -1.67 -22.35
N SER A 981 76.93 -0.61 -21.56
CA SER A 981 78.00 0.43 -21.54
C SER A 981 77.73 1.61 -22.50
N GLY A 982 77.74 2.88 -22.05
CA GLY A 982 77.96 3.41 -20.69
C GLY A 982 77.93 4.96 -20.62
N GLU A 983 78.35 5.50 -19.46
CA GLU A 983 78.62 6.92 -19.13
C GLU A 983 77.43 7.92 -19.12
N ASP A 984 77.24 8.81 -18.14
CA ASP A 984 77.42 8.74 -16.66
C ASP A 984 76.49 9.83 -16.00
N THR A 985 76.64 10.52 -14.86
CA THR A 985 77.69 10.75 -13.84
C THR A 985 77.03 11.23 -12.51
N LEU A 986 77.63 10.91 -11.34
CA LEU A 986 77.70 11.65 -10.03
C LEU A 986 76.43 12.36 -9.43
N GLU A 987 76.09 12.33 -8.12
CA GLU A 987 76.79 11.76 -6.94
C GLU A 987 75.90 11.59 -5.65
N ASN A 988 76.25 10.60 -4.80
CA ASN A 988 76.34 10.54 -3.31
C ASN A 988 75.31 11.22 -2.35
N THR A 989 74.96 10.77 -1.12
CA THR A 989 75.01 9.50 -0.29
C THR A 989 74.10 9.74 0.95
N GLN A 990 73.14 8.92 1.41
CA GLN A 990 73.10 7.55 1.99
C GLN A 990 73.45 7.40 3.50
N ARG A 991 72.60 6.66 4.27
CA ARG A 991 72.77 5.95 5.59
C ARG A 991 72.43 6.68 6.92
N TYR A 992 72.20 6.00 8.08
CA TYR A 992 71.39 4.79 8.43
C TYR A 992 71.38 4.51 9.98
N ILE A 993 70.24 4.72 10.70
CA ILE A 993 69.87 4.17 12.06
C ILE A 993 70.92 4.20 13.22
N PRO A 994 70.72 3.54 14.41
CA PRO A 994 69.60 3.60 15.38
C PRO A 994 70.05 4.03 16.82
N GLY A 995 69.12 4.22 17.77
CA GLY A 995 69.44 4.35 19.19
C GLY A 995 68.21 4.44 20.12
N SER A 996 68.29 3.87 21.33
CA SER A 996 67.21 3.82 22.33
C SER A 996 67.71 4.15 23.75
N SER A 997 66.85 4.75 24.61
CA SER A 997 66.66 4.43 26.05
C SER A 997 66.03 5.55 26.90
N THR A 998 64.83 5.26 27.41
CA THR A 998 64.28 5.50 28.77
C THR A 998 64.79 6.57 29.77
N PHE A 999 63.78 7.17 30.46
CA PHE A 999 63.60 7.38 31.92
C PHE A 999 63.87 8.75 32.61
N VAL A 1000 63.06 8.92 33.69
CA VAL A 1000 63.15 9.80 34.89
C VAL A 1000 62.25 11.06 34.94
N ASN A 1001 61.45 11.16 36.01
CA ASN A 1001 60.63 12.31 36.43
C ASN A 1001 61.42 13.29 37.32
N HIS A 1002 60.99 14.56 37.42
CA HIS A 1002 60.63 15.18 38.72
C HIS A 1002 59.79 16.47 38.57
N SER A 1003 59.58 17.23 39.66
CA SER A 1003 58.28 17.85 39.98
C SER A 1003 58.33 19.16 40.81
N MET A 1004 57.31 20.03 40.62
CA MET A 1004 56.94 21.26 41.41
C MET A 1004 57.90 22.47 41.35
N GLY A 1005 57.48 23.74 41.44
CA GLY A 1005 56.16 24.37 41.61
C GLY A 1005 56.23 25.84 42.14
N TRP A 1006 55.08 26.54 42.18
CA TRP A 1006 54.75 27.82 42.90
C TRP A 1006 55.51 29.12 42.40
N GLN A 1007 55.01 30.38 42.45
CA GLN A 1007 53.86 31.00 43.15
C GLN A 1007 53.49 32.46 42.67
N HIS A 1008 52.22 32.90 42.88
CA HIS A 1008 51.68 34.30 43.02
C HIS A 1008 51.90 35.37 41.89
N MET A 1009 51.10 36.46 41.69
CA MET A 1009 49.85 37.07 42.27
C MET A 1009 49.22 38.03 41.19
N GLY A 1010 48.11 38.77 41.33
CA GLY A 1010 47.08 38.96 42.38
C GLY A 1010 46.13 40.16 42.09
N ASP A 1011 44.93 40.18 42.69
CA ASP A 1011 43.92 41.28 42.89
C ASP A 1011 43.29 42.03 41.67
N SER A 1012 42.10 42.66 41.72
CA SER A 1012 41.24 43.15 42.84
C SER A 1012 39.72 43.12 42.55
N GLN A 1013 38.89 42.78 43.58
CA GLN A 1013 37.53 43.31 43.92
C GLN A 1013 36.38 43.29 42.87
N ASN A 1014 35.07 43.27 43.16
CA ASN A 1014 34.12 43.01 44.29
C ASN A 1014 32.71 43.05 43.63
N MET A 1015 31.53 42.70 44.13
CA MET A 1015 30.85 41.98 45.25
C MET A 1015 29.38 41.84 44.75
N TYR A 1016 28.41 41.02 45.18
CA TYR A 1016 28.10 40.08 46.27
C TYR A 1016 26.99 39.12 45.66
N SER A 1017 26.24 38.18 46.25
CA SER A 1017 26.08 37.43 47.53
C SER A 1017 24.96 36.38 47.26
N SER A 1018 24.82 35.20 47.89
CA SER A 1018 25.66 34.39 48.79
C SER A 1018 24.93 33.07 49.12
N GLN A 1019 25.67 32.02 49.54
CA GLN A 1019 25.19 30.84 50.34
C GLN A 1019 24.24 29.81 49.67
N THR A 1020 24.26 28.49 49.96
CA THR A 1020 25.26 27.46 50.43
C THR A 1020 24.57 26.09 50.25
N SER A 1021 25.04 25.08 49.50
CA SER A 1021 26.19 24.16 49.65
C SER A 1021 25.94 22.87 50.49
N ILE A 1022 26.25 21.70 49.89
CA ILE A 1022 26.66 20.39 50.51
C ILE A 1022 25.56 19.41 51.01
N GLY A 1023 25.75 18.12 50.68
CA GLY A 1023 25.06 16.92 51.22
C GLY A 1023 24.88 15.84 50.13
N LEU A 1024 25.75 14.82 49.98
CA LEU A 1024 25.97 13.58 50.77
C LEU A 1024 25.02 12.41 50.44
N ALA A 1025 25.52 11.18 50.59
CA ALA A 1025 24.85 9.91 50.30
C ALA A 1025 24.43 9.17 51.60
N LEU A 1026 23.92 7.93 51.47
CA LEU A 1026 23.23 7.08 52.48
C LEU A 1026 21.71 7.31 52.53
N SER A 1027 20.85 6.32 52.80
CA SER A 1027 20.98 4.85 52.79
C SER A 1027 19.60 4.19 52.58
N GLN A 1028 19.55 2.85 52.63
CA GLN A 1028 18.30 2.09 52.78
C GLN A 1028 17.70 2.22 54.21
N SER A 1029 16.54 1.54 54.39
CA SER A 1029 15.84 1.22 55.65
C SER A 1029 15.23 2.35 56.47
N ASP A 1030 14.05 2.83 56.04
CA ASP A 1030 12.80 2.96 56.84
C ASP A 1030 11.66 3.40 55.88
N ARG A 1031 10.40 2.90 55.89
CA ARG A 1031 9.69 2.02 56.84
C ARG A 1031 8.87 0.91 56.12
N LEU A 1032 8.35 -0.02 56.93
CA LEU A 1032 7.48 -1.13 56.57
C LEU A 1032 5.97 -0.79 56.61
N ARG A 1033 5.19 -1.60 55.86
CA ARG A 1033 3.79 -2.06 56.10
C ARG A 1033 2.57 -1.16 55.81
N MET A 1034 1.75 -1.73 54.91
CA MET A 1034 0.30 -2.04 55.01
C MET A 1034 -0.76 -0.91 54.99
N ASP A 1035 -1.48 -0.90 53.86
CA ASP A 1035 -2.92 -1.20 53.72
C ASP A 1035 -4.03 -0.36 54.39
N MET A 1036 -5.07 -0.16 53.57
CA MET A 1036 -6.48 0.14 53.83
C MET A 1036 -6.96 1.61 53.79
N TYR A 1037 -8.10 1.76 53.10
CA TYR A 1037 -8.94 2.95 52.90
C TYR A 1037 -8.31 4.09 52.07
N GLN A 1038 -8.91 4.55 50.97
CA GLN A 1038 -10.20 4.22 50.33
C GLN A 1038 -10.02 3.80 48.87
#